data_AF-B9S1B6-F1
#
_entry.id   AF-B9S1B6-F1
#
_cell.length_a   1.000
_cell.length_b   1.000
_cell.length_c   1.000
_cell.angle_alpha   90.00
_cell.angle_beta   90.00
_cell.angle_gamma   90.00
#
_symmetry.space_group_name_H-M   'P 1'
#
loop_
_entity.id
_entity.type
_entity.pdbx_description
1 polymer ?
#
loop_
_entity_poly.entity_id
_entity_poly.type
_entity_poly.pdbx_seq_one_letter_code
_entity_poly.pdbx_strand_id
1 'polypeptide(L)'
;MSPKTETKASVGFKASVKDYKLTYYTPKYETKDTDILAAFRVTPQPGVPPEEVGAAVAAESSTSTWTTVWTDGLTSLDHYKGRCYHIEPVAGEENQFIAYVVYPLDLFEEGSVTNMFTSIVGNNYGRAVYKCLRGGLDFTKDDENVNSQPFMRWRDRFLFYAEAIYKAQAETGTCEEMIKRVVFARESGVPIVMHDYLTGGFTANTTLVHYCRDNGLLLHIHRAMHAVIDRQKNHSMHFRVLAKALRMSGGDHIHAGTVVGKLEGERDITLGFVDLLRDDFIEKDRSRGIYFTQDWVSLPGVLPVASRGIHVWHMPALIEIFGDDSVLQFGGGTLGHPWGNAPGAVANRVALEACVQARNEGRDLAREGNEIIREVGKWSPELAATCEVWKEIKFEFPAMDTFWKNYINSCIGSYLRSQVCIDSYILTGSYNYSESSIYSYICGESGNSNESQSSSLRTSTNGSDLTRRESSNDLDITITQKYKHLWVQCENCYGLNYKKFFKSRMNICEQCGYHLKMSSSDRIELSIDLGTWDPMDEDMVSLDPIEFHSEEEPYKDRIDSYQRKTGLTEAIETGTVCLSGGVRMQEGSLSLMQMAKISSALYDYQSNKKLFYVSILTSPTTGEVTTSFGKRVIEQTLNKTVPEGSQSAEFLFYKGLFDSIVPRNPLKGVLNELLQLHDFFPLNHKSSRV
;
A
#
# COMPACT_ATOMS: atom_id res chain seq x y z
N MET A 1 -9.31 -7.83 -43.13
CA MET A 1 -8.14 -8.58 -42.63
C MET A 1 -7.46 -7.71 -41.60
N SER A 2 -7.57 -8.01 -40.31
CA SER A 2 -6.87 -7.27 -39.27
C SER A 2 -5.41 -7.74 -39.23
N PRO A 3 -4.41 -6.84 -39.19
CA PRO A 3 -3.03 -7.26 -39.12
C PRO A 3 -2.75 -7.83 -37.73
N LYS A 4 -2.42 -9.12 -37.66
CA LYS A 4 -1.82 -9.73 -36.48
C LYS A 4 -0.38 -9.21 -36.41
N THR A 5 -0.11 -8.29 -35.50
CA THR A 5 1.27 -8.04 -35.06
C THR A 5 1.71 -9.23 -34.23
N GLU A 6 2.52 -10.12 -34.82
CA GLU A 6 3.24 -11.14 -34.06
C GLU A 6 4.27 -10.45 -33.16
N THR A 7 4.08 -10.57 -31.85
CA THR A 7 5.08 -10.19 -30.86
C THR A 7 6.31 -11.07 -31.05
N LYS A 8 7.42 -10.47 -31.49
CA LYS A 8 8.75 -11.09 -31.49
C LYS A 8 9.24 -11.27 -30.05
N ALA A 9 8.66 -12.20 -29.29
CA ALA A 9 9.32 -12.77 -28.13
C ALA A 9 10.15 -13.95 -28.62
N SER A 10 11.47 -13.85 -28.50
CA SER A 10 12.39 -14.95 -28.74
C SER A 10 11.98 -16.16 -27.89
N VAL A 11 11.71 -17.28 -28.56
CA VAL A 11 11.68 -18.67 -28.05
C VAL A 11 11.18 -18.84 -26.58
N GLY A 12 9.89 -19.12 -26.38
CA GLY A 12 9.40 -19.77 -25.15
C GLY A 12 8.30 -19.06 -24.34
N PHE A 13 7.97 -17.79 -24.64
CA PHE A 13 6.90 -17.09 -23.93
C PHE A 13 5.49 -17.47 -24.45
N LYS A 14 4.59 -17.85 -23.53
CA LYS A 14 3.17 -18.12 -23.83
C LYS A 14 2.28 -17.38 -22.84
N ALA A 15 1.62 -16.32 -23.32
CA ALA A 15 0.60 -15.59 -22.55
C ALA A 15 -0.51 -16.55 -22.09
N SER A 16 -0.68 -16.68 -20.77
CA SER A 16 -1.71 -17.50 -20.15
C SER A 16 -1.84 -17.20 -18.66
N VAL A 17 -3.02 -17.45 -18.11
CA VAL A 17 -3.21 -17.61 -16.66
C VAL A 17 -2.79 -19.03 -16.31
N LYS A 18 -2.00 -19.18 -15.24
CA LYS A 18 -1.52 -20.47 -14.74
C LYS A 18 -1.54 -20.45 -13.21
N ASP A 19 -1.69 -21.63 -12.62
CA ASP A 19 -1.57 -21.83 -11.16
C ASP A 19 -0.20 -21.34 -10.65
N TYR A 20 -0.19 -20.58 -9.56
CA TYR A 20 1.04 -20.05 -8.95
C TYR A 20 1.96 -21.17 -8.48
N LYS A 21 1.41 -22.30 -8.02
CA LYS A 21 2.19 -23.45 -7.51
C LYS A 21 3.17 -24.03 -8.53
N LEU A 22 2.95 -23.80 -9.83
CA LEU A 22 3.87 -24.27 -10.86
C LEU A 22 5.24 -23.58 -10.81
N THR A 23 5.30 -22.37 -10.25
CA THR A 23 6.53 -21.55 -10.22
C THR A 23 6.97 -21.24 -8.78
N TYR A 24 6.02 -20.99 -7.88
CA TYR A 24 6.27 -20.43 -6.55
C TYR A 24 6.12 -21.43 -5.40
N TYR A 25 5.65 -22.66 -5.66
CA TYR A 25 5.71 -23.75 -4.69
C TYR A 25 6.93 -24.62 -4.97
N THR A 26 7.96 -24.52 -4.13
CA THR A 26 9.24 -25.22 -4.31
C THR A 26 9.60 -25.99 -3.04
N PRO A 27 8.96 -27.15 -2.77
CA PRO A 27 9.11 -27.88 -1.51
C PRO A 27 10.50 -28.51 -1.30
N LYS A 28 11.35 -28.47 -2.32
CA LYS A 28 12.75 -28.96 -2.28
C LYS A 28 13.78 -27.84 -2.11
N TYR A 29 13.33 -26.59 -1.98
CA TYR A 29 14.25 -25.46 -1.81
C TYR A 29 14.87 -25.51 -0.42
N GLU A 30 16.20 -25.43 -0.36
CA GLU A 30 16.95 -25.27 0.87
C GLU A 30 17.16 -23.78 1.13
N THR A 31 16.72 -23.31 2.30
CA THR A 31 16.84 -21.90 2.69
C THR A 31 18.30 -21.51 2.82
N LYS A 32 18.66 -20.33 2.33
CA LYS A 32 19.98 -19.73 2.56
C LYS A 32 19.95 -18.89 3.83
N ASP A 33 21.11 -18.73 4.46
CA ASP A 33 21.26 -17.89 5.66
C ASP A 33 20.91 -16.41 5.39
N THR A 34 21.03 -15.95 4.15
CA THR A 34 20.69 -14.59 3.73
C THR A 34 19.20 -14.40 3.46
N ASP A 35 18.42 -15.47 3.34
CA ASP A 35 17.02 -15.33 2.95
C ASP A 35 16.15 -14.84 4.12
N ILE A 36 15.16 -13.98 3.83
CA ILE A 36 14.13 -13.61 4.81
C ILE A 36 13.04 -14.69 4.82
N LEU A 37 12.72 -15.19 6.02
CA LEU A 37 11.72 -16.24 6.22
C LEU A 37 10.44 -15.72 6.87
N ALA A 38 9.30 -16.11 6.32
CA ALA A 38 7.98 -15.79 6.86
C ALA A 38 7.14 -17.06 7.07
N ALA A 39 6.40 -17.11 8.18
CA ALA A 39 5.44 -18.17 8.48
C ALA A 39 4.03 -17.57 8.46
N PHE A 40 3.27 -17.88 7.41
CA PHE A 40 1.90 -17.39 7.25
C PHE A 40 0.90 -18.43 7.73
N ARG A 41 0.02 -18.05 8.64
CA ARG A 41 -1.19 -18.83 8.91
C ARG A 41 -2.22 -18.52 7.84
N VAL A 42 -2.54 -19.51 7.01
CA VAL A 42 -3.44 -19.36 5.87
C VAL A 42 -4.69 -20.22 6.03
N THR A 43 -5.82 -19.69 5.60
CA THR A 43 -7.12 -20.38 5.55
C THR A 43 -7.62 -20.35 4.10
N PRO A 44 -7.41 -21.42 3.32
CA PRO A 44 -7.86 -21.48 1.93
C PRO A 44 -9.37 -21.35 1.80
N GLN A 45 -9.85 -20.74 0.70
CA GLN A 45 -11.25 -20.86 0.31
C GLN A 45 -11.57 -22.33 -0.05
N PRO A 46 -12.83 -22.78 0.13
CA PRO A 46 -13.22 -24.14 -0.26
C PRO A 46 -12.85 -24.45 -1.71
N GLY A 47 -12.18 -25.58 -1.93
CA GLY A 47 -11.72 -26.03 -3.25
C GLY A 47 -10.37 -25.46 -3.72
N VAL A 48 -9.74 -24.55 -2.95
CA VAL A 48 -8.39 -24.06 -3.25
C VAL A 48 -7.35 -24.90 -2.50
N PRO A 49 -6.40 -25.55 -3.19
CA PRO A 49 -5.35 -26.33 -2.54
C PRO A 49 -4.45 -25.47 -1.66
N PRO A 50 -3.96 -25.96 -0.51
CA PRO A 50 -3.06 -25.20 0.35
C PRO A 50 -1.74 -24.85 -0.33
N GLU A 51 -1.24 -25.69 -1.24
CA GLU A 51 -0.05 -25.43 -2.06
C GLU A 51 -0.25 -24.22 -2.97
N GLU A 52 -1.45 -24.08 -3.53
CA GLU A 52 -1.80 -22.94 -4.38
C GLU A 52 -1.88 -21.65 -3.56
N VAL A 53 -2.45 -21.71 -2.35
CA VAL A 53 -2.50 -20.55 -1.44
C VAL A 53 -1.10 -20.15 -0.99
N GLY A 54 -0.26 -21.10 -0.58
CA GLY A 54 1.13 -20.82 -0.19
C GLY A 54 1.93 -20.22 -1.34
N ALA A 55 1.76 -20.76 -2.56
CA ALA A 55 2.38 -20.23 -3.76
C ALA A 55 1.88 -18.83 -4.12
N ALA A 56 0.57 -18.58 -4.07
CA ALA A 56 -0.02 -17.28 -4.34
C ALA A 56 0.49 -16.21 -3.37
N VAL A 57 0.56 -16.55 -2.07
CA VAL A 57 1.17 -15.66 -1.06
C VAL A 57 2.61 -15.36 -1.44
N ALA A 58 3.44 -16.37 -1.74
CA ALA A 58 4.84 -16.17 -2.13
C ALA A 58 5.01 -15.35 -3.42
N ALA A 59 4.11 -15.52 -4.37
CA ALA A 59 4.14 -14.90 -5.68
C ALA A 59 3.80 -13.40 -5.61
N GLU A 60 2.65 -13.06 -5.03
CA GLU A 60 2.09 -11.70 -4.94
C GLU A 60 2.75 -10.84 -3.85
N SER A 61 3.65 -11.43 -3.05
CA SER A 61 4.53 -10.72 -2.12
C SER A 61 5.99 -10.64 -2.58
N SER A 62 6.26 -11.01 -3.83
CA SER A 62 7.61 -10.91 -4.42
C SER A 62 7.60 -10.30 -5.83
N THR A 63 7.18 -11.06 -6.84
CA THR A 63 7.50 -10.75 -8.25
C THR A 63 6.37 -11.06 -9.24
N SER A 64 5.33 -11.80 -8.83
CA SER A 64 4.30 -12.26 -9.74
C SER A 64 3.12 -11.30 -9.83
N THR A 65 2.31 -11.51 -10.86
CA THR A 65 0.91 -11.08 -10.96
C THR A 65 0.05 -12.28 -11.42
N TRP A 66 -1.24 -12.06 -11.68
CA TRP A 66 -2.26 -13.07 -12.00
C TRP A 66 -2.13 -13.75 -13.37
N THR A 67 -1.28 -13.23 -14.27
CA THR A 67 -1.05 -13.77 -15.62
C THR A 67 0.42 -13.71 -15.97
N THR A 68 0.89 -14.62 -16.83
CA THR A 68 2.30 -14.62 -17.26
C THR A 68 2.65 -13.35 -18.03
N VAL A 69 3.75 -12.71 -17.66
CA VAL A 69 4.27 -11.51 -18.34
C VAL A 69 5.58 -11.83 -19.05
N TRP A 70 5.78 -11.31 -20.25
CA TRP A 70 7.00 -11.61 -21.03
C TRP A 70 8.25 -10.94 -20.43
N THR A 71 8.04 -9.88 -19.64
CA THR A 71 9.08 -9.13 -18.95
C THR A 71 9.83 -9.95 -17.90
N ASP A 72 9.26 -11.07 -17.43
CA ASP A 72 10.00 -12.02 -16.57
C ASP A 72 11.29 -12.51 -17.25
N GLY A 73 11.29 -12.62 -18.59
CA GLY A 73 12.46 -13.01 -19.37
C GLY A 73 13.54 -11.93 -19.50
N LEU A 74 13.27 -10.70 -19.04
CA LEU A 74 14.27 -9.62 -18.96
C LEU A 74 15.07 -9.67 -17.66
N THR A 75 14.63 -10.46 -16.68
CA THR A 75 15.26 -10.60 -15.36
C THR A 75 15.49 -12.08 -15.04
N SER A 76 16.14 -12.35 -13.91
CA SER A 76 16.30 -13.71 -13.38
C SER A 76 15.19 -14.00 -12.37
N LEU A 77 14.06 -14.50 -12.85
CA LEU A 77 12.95 -14.89 -11.97
C LEU A 77 13.39 -15.91 -10.91
N ASP A 78 14.27 -16.85 -11.28
CA ASP A 78 14.82 -17.83 -10.35
C ASP A 78 15.71 -17.23 -9.28
N HIS A 79 16.23 -16.01 -9.47
CA HIS A 79 16.93 -15.27 -8.42
C HIS A 79 15.91 -14.58 -7.50
N TYR A 80 15.01 -13.76 -8.07
CA TYR A 80 14.16 -12.83 -7.33
C TYR A 80 12.85 -13.41 -6.76
N LYS A 81 12.36 -14.55 -7.27
CA LYS A 81 11.07 -15.07 -6.82
C LYS A 81 11.08 -15.42 -5.33
N GLY A 82 10.02 -15.01 -4.62
CA GLY A 82 9.65 -15.61 -3.35
C GLY A 82 9.29 -17.08 -3.57
N ARG A 83 9.42 -17.91 -2.53
CA ARG A 83 9.13 -19.34 -2.67
C ARG A 83 8.40 -19.87 -1.45
N CYS A 84 7.26 -20.53 -1.64
CA CYS A 84 6.68 -21.37 -0.60
C CYS A 84 7.42 -22.71 -0.60
N TYR A 85 8.22 -22.95 0.43
CA TYR A 85 9.09 -24.13 0.50
C TYR A 85 8.58 -25.20 1.47
N HIS A 86 7.63 -24.86 2.35
CA HIS A 86 7.03 -25.83 3.25
C HIS A 86 5.61 -25.43 3.63
N ILE A 87 4.74 -26.42 3.82
CA ILE A 87 3.37 -26.21 4.31
C ILE A 87 3.06 -27.33 5.31
N GLU A 88 2.54 -26.95 6.48
CA GLU A 88 2.08 -27.89 7.49
C GLU A 88 0.63 -27.57 7.92
N PRO A 89 -0.21 -28.59 8.17
CA PRO A 89 -1.55 -28.37 8.68
C PRO A 89 -1.53 -27.83 10.10
N VAL A 90 -2.57 -27.09 10.44
CA VAL A 90 -2.73 -26.51 11.76
C VAL A 90 -3.47 -27.50 12.67
N ALA A 91 -2.76 -28.13 13.62
CA ALA A 91 -3.34 -29.06 14.60
C ALA A 91 -4.60 -28.53 15.33
N GLY A 92 -5.73 -29.21 15.16
CA GLY A 92 -7.01 -28.82 15.78
C GLY A 92 -7.85 -27.83 14.97
N GLU A 93 -7.40 -27.42 13.78
CA GLU A 93 -8.20 -26.65 12.82
C GLU A 93 -8.32 -27.44 11.51
N GLU A 94 -9.52 -27.55 10.94
CA GLU A 94 -9.77 -28.45 9.80
C GLU A 94 -9.26 -27.90 8.46
N ASN A 95 -9.20 -26.58 8.28
CA ASN A 95 -8.83 -25.93 7.01
C ASN A 95 -7.88 -24.75 7.21
N GLN A 96 -6.91 -24.89 8.12
CA GLN A 96 -5.83 -23.92 8.31
C GLN A 96 -4.47 -24.58 8.14
N PHE A 97 -3.50 -23.80 7.64
CA PHE A 97 -2.15 -24.25 7.37
C PHE A 97 -1.14 -23.19 7.80
N ILE A 98 0.09 -23.59 8.10
CA ILE A 98 1.24 -22.70 8.15
C ILE A 98 2.02 -22.85 6.84
N ALA A 99 2.02 -21.83 6.01
CA ALA A 99 2.82 -21.75 4.80
C ALA A 99 4.13 -21.00 5.10
N TYR A 100 5.25 -21.67 4.90
CA TYR A 100 6.59 -21.10 5.06
C TYR A 100 7.06 -20.57 3.72
N VAL A 101 7.32 -19.26 3.69
CA VAL A 101 7.75 -18.52 2.51
C VAL A 101 9.14 -17.98 2.74
N VAL A 102 9.97 -18.05 1.71
CA VAL A 102 11.31 -17.52 1.68
C VAL A 102 11.42 -16.42 0.64
N TYR A 103 12.11 -15.34 0.99
CA TYR A 103 12.35 -14.18 0.14
C TYR A 103 13.86 -13.93 0.01
N PRO A 104 14.39 -13.84 -1.22
CA PRO A 104 15.76 -13.41 -1.44
C PRO A 104 16.03 -12.03 -0.83
N LEU A 105 17.22 -11.84 -0.25
CA LEU A 105 17.61 -10.59 0.40
C LEU A 105 17.49 -9.37 -0.54
N ASP A 106 17.89 -9.53 -1.79
CA ASP A 106 17.93 -8.48 -2.83
C ASP A 106 16.55 -7.88 -3.18
N LEU A 107 15.46 -8.44 -2.65
CA LEU A 107 14.12 -7.84 -2.78
C LEU A 107 13.91 -6.64 -1.84
N PHE A 108 14.75 -6.49 -0.83
CA PHE A 108 14.51 -5.58 0.28
C PHE A 108 15.48 -4.39 0.26
N GLU A 109 14.92 -3.20 0.36
CA GLU A 109 15.68 -1.97 0.55
C GLU A 109 16.33 -1.96 1.94
N GLU A 110 17.64 -1.71 1.97
CA GLU A 110 18.41 -1.70 3.21
C GLU A 110 17.92 -0.60 4.18
N GLY A 111 17.74 -0.96 5.44
CA GLY A 111 17.28 -0.04 6.49
C GLY A 111 15.79 0.33 6.42
N SER A 112 15.00 -0.29 5.54
CA SER A 112 13.60 0.08 5.30
C SER A 112 12.61 -1.00 5.76
N VAL A 113 12.15 -0.90 7.02
CA VAL A 113 11.04 -1.74 7.52
C VAL A 113 9.76 -1.50 6.71
N THR A 114 9.58 -0.27 6.22
CA THR A 114 8.47 0.10 5.32
C THR A 114 8.51 -0.74 4.04
N ASN A 115 9.65 -0.86 3.37
CA ASN A 115 9.80 -1.68 2.18
C ASN A 115 9.54 -3.17 2.48
N MET A 116 10.14 -3.70 3.57
CA MET A 116 9.95 -5.08 3.98
C MET A 116 8.46 -5.44 4.19
N PHE A 117 7.70 -4.59 4.89
CA PHE A 117 6.26 -4.81 5.09
C PHE A 117 5.44 -4.56 3.83
N THR A 118 5.84 -3.63 2.96
CA THR A 118 5.17 -3.42 1.68
C THR A 118 5.20 -4.69 0.84
N SER A 119 6.33 -5.39 0.80
CA SER A 119 6.44 -6.68 0.10
C SER A 119 5.66 -7.79 0.81
N ILE A 120 5.97 -8.06 2.09
CA ILE A 120 5.47 -9.27 2.78
C ILE A 120 3.97 -9.20 3.10
N VAL A 121 3.43 -8.02 3.41
CA VAL A 121 2.04 -7.85 3.90
C VAL A 121 1.20 -6.81 3.13
N GLY A 122 1.73 -6.16 2.09
CA GLY A 122 1.06 -5.06 1.39
C GLY A 122 -0.23 -5.46 0.66
N ASN A 123 -0.20 -6.54 -0.12
CA ASN A 123 -1.30 -6.90 -1.04
C ASN A 123 -2.22 -8.03 -0.52
N ASN A 124 -1.79 -8.81 0.48
CA ASN A 124 -2.50 -10.03 0.92
C ASN A 124 -3.67 -9.77 1.90
N TYR A 125 -3.99 -8.52 2.24
CA TYR A 125 -5.00 -8.18 3.26
C TYR A 125 -5.86 -6.97 2.87
N GLY A 126 -6.98 -7.19 2.17
CA GLY A 126 -7.91 -6.15 1.67
C GLY A 126 -8.65 -5.28 2.70
N ARG A 127 -8.23 -5.24 3.97
CA ARG A 127 -8.74 -4.36 5.03
C ARG A 127 -7.67 -3.38 5.55
N ALA A 128 -6.56 -3.28 4.82
CA ALA A 128 -5.33 -2.61 5.18
C ALA A 128 -5.39 -1.08 5.08
N VAL A 129 -6.11 -0.50 4.11
CA VAL A 129 -5.97 0.94 3.74
C VAL A 129 -6.07 1.94 4.90
N TYR A 130 -7.21 2.02 5.62
CA TYR A 130 -7.32 2.91 6.79
C TYR A 130 -6.27 2.58 7.85
N LYS A 131 -6.01 1.28 8.07
CA LYS A 131 -5.15 0.82 9.15
C LYS A 131 -3.67 1.10 8.87
N CYS A 132 -3.27 1.05 7.61
CA CYS A 132 -1.96 1.35 7.10
C CYS A 132 -1.71 2.86 7.09
N LEU A 133 -2.68 3.65 6.62
CA LEU A 133 -2.55 5.12 6.57
C LEU A 133 -2.62 5.76 7.96
N ARG A 134 -3.58 5.36 8.81
CA ARG A 134 -3.57 5.75 10.23
C ARG A 134 -2.36 5.14 10.95
N GLY A 135 -1.84 4.02 10.44
CA GLY A 135 -0.62 3.36 10.85
C GLY A 135 0.66 3.97 10.24
N GLY A 136 0.57 5.22 9.75
CA GLY A 136 1.67 6.06 9.29
C GLY A 136 2.45 5.59 8.06
N LEU A 137 1.87 4.72 7.23
CA LEU A 137 2.28 4.64 5.84
C LEU A 137 1.78 5.88 5.10
N ASP A 138 2.64 6.52 4.30
CA ASP A 138 2.27 7.68 3.51
C ASP A 138 1.25 7.34 2.42
N PHE A 139 1.30 6.11 1.90
CA PHE A 139 0.38 5.59 0.89
C PHE A 139 0.02 4.13 1.12
N THR A 140 -1.10 3.76 0.52
CA THR A 140 -1.50 2.39 0.19
C THR A 140 -1.98 2.39 -1.25
N LYS A 141 -1.83 1.29 -1.98
CA LYS A 141 -2.29 1.18 -3.37
C LYS A 141 -3.31 0.07 -3.53
N ASP A 142 -4.23 0.24 -4.48
CA ASP A 142 -4.88 -0.91 -5.11
C ASP A 142 -3.85 -1.63 -5.98
N ASP A 143 -3.97 -2.95 -6.08
CA ASP A 143 -3.15 -3.73 -7.02
C ASP A 143 -3.57 -3.48 -8.47
N GLU A 144 -2.69 -3.76 -9.43
CA GLU A 144 -2.95 -3.55 -10.86
C GLU A 144 -4.13 -4.39 -11.39
N ASN A 145 -4.47 -5.45 -10.67
CA ASN A 145 -5.59 -6.34 -10.96
C ASN A 145 -6.83 -6.07 -10.07
N VAL A 146 -6.79 -5.08 -9.18
CA VAL A 146 -7.91 -4.73 -8.30
C VAL A 146 -8.83 -3.75 -9.03
N ASN A 147 -9.65 -4.30 -9.93
CA ASN A 147 -10.63 -3.56 -10.74
C ASN A 147 -12.00 -3.55 -10.02
N SER A 148 -12.92 -4.43 -10.44
CA SER A 148 -14.23 -4.58 -9.82
C SER A 148 -14.70 -6.03 -9.87
N GLN A 149 -14.25 -6.82 -8.91
CA GLN A 149 -14.55 -8.23 -8.81
C GLN A 149 -15.84 -8.51 -8.03
N PRO A 150 -16.46 -9.69 -8.19
CA PRO A 150 -17.62 -10.10 -7.40
C PRO A 150 -17.40 -10.05 -5.89
N PHE A 151 -16.17 -10.25 -5.44
CA PHE A 151 -15.79 -10.22 -4.02
C PHE A 151 -15.47 -8.82 -3.48
N MET A 152 -15.28 -7.82 -4.35
CA MET A 152 -14.99 -6.44 -3.94
C MET A 152 -15.30 -5.47 -5.10
N ARG A 153 -16.47 -4.85 -5.06
CA ARG A 153 -16.91 -3.90 -6.09
C ARG A 153 -16.17 -2.57 -5.95
N TRP A 154 -15.79 -1.97 -7.08
CA TRP A 154 -14.98 -0.76 -7.11
C TRP A 154 -15.63 0.42 -6.37
N ARG A 155 -16.94 0.60 -6.51
CA ARG A 155 -17.65 1.74 -5.89
C ARG A 155 -17.61 1.68 -4.37
N ASP A 156 -17.84 0.51 -3.80
CA ASP A 156 -17.84 0.32 -2.36
C ASP A 156 -16.42 0.50 -1.80
N ARG A 157 -15.41 -0.02 -2.51
CA ARG A 157 -14.00 0.14 -2.18
C ARG A 157 -13.56 1.61 -2.19
N PHE A 158 -13.92 2.37 -3.22
CA PHE A 158 -13.58 3.78 -3.35
C PHE A 158 -14.21 4.64 -2.24
N LEU A 159 -15.46 4.37 -1.87
CA LEU A 159 -16.14 5.09 -0.77
C LEU A 159 -15.46 4.79 0.58
N PHE A 160 -15.11 3.53 0.84
CA PHE A 160 -14.39 3.15 2.05
C PHE A 160 -12.96 3.72 2.11
N TYR A 161 -12.26 3.79 0.98
CA TYR A 161 -10.91 4.36 0.93
C TYR A 161 -10.91 5.88 1.09
N ALA A 162 -11.85 6.59 0.47
CA ALA A 162 -11.97 8.02 0.64
C ALA A 162 -12.18 8.37 2.12
N GLU A 163 -13.11 7.68 2.80
CA GLU A 163 -13.33 7.85 4.23
C GLU A 163 -12.07 7.52 5.05
N ALA A 164 -11.38 6.42 4.72
CA ALA A 164 -10.15 5.98 5.38
C ALA A 164 -9.00 6.99 5.27
N ILE A 165 -8.78 7.55 4.07
CA ILE A 165 -7.70 8.50 3.77
C ILE A 165 -7.96 9.81 4.53
N TYR A 166 -9.15 10.40 4.40
CA TYR A 166 -9.48 11.66 5.06
C TYR A 166 -9.43 11.54 6.58
N LYS A 167 -9.82 10.38 7.13
CA LYS A 167 -9.76 10.11 8.56
C LYS A 167 -8.32 9.92 9.06
N ALA A 168 -7.48 9.19 8.34
CA ALA A 168 -6.08 8.99 8.72
C ALA A 168 -5.27 10.29 8.66
N GLN A 169 -5.49 11.11 7.64
CA GLN A 169 -4.80 12.39 7.45
C GLN A 169 -5.17 13.42 8.53
N ALA A 170 -6.43 13.45 8.95
CA ALA A 170 -6.86 14.32 10.05
C ALA A 170 -6.29 13.91 11.42
N GLU A 171 -5.87 12.65 11.57
CA GLU A 171 -5.49 12.06 12.87
C GLU A 171 -3.98 12.06 13.16
N THR A 172 -3.08 12.18 12.17
CA THR A 172 -1.65 11.78 12.32
C THR A 172 -0.60 12.92 12.35
N GLY A 173 -0.85 14.11 11.79
CA GLY A 173 0.13 15.23 11.78
C GLY A 173 1.31 15.02 10.82
N THR A 174 2.24 16.00 10.70
CA THR A 174 3.38 15.92 9.75
C THR A 174 4.73 15.65 10.44
N CYS A 175 5.70 15.11 9.70
CA CYS A 175 7.04 14.81 10.20
C CYS A 175 7.77 16.09 10.68
N GLU A 176 7.55 17.24 10.06
CA GLU A 176 8.18 18.50 10.48
C GLU A 176 7.76 18.90 11.89
N GLU A 177 6.48 18.73 12.23
CA GLU A 177 5.99 19.02 13.59
C GLU A 177 6.50 18.01 14.62
N MET A 178 6.65 16.74 14.23
CA MET A 178 7.31 15.73 15.07
C MET A 178 8.75 16.14 15.39
N ILE A 179 9.51 16.56 14.37
CA ILE A 179 10.91 16.98 14.55
C ILE A 179 11.01 18.25 15.42
N LYS A 180 10.14 19.24 15.22
CA LYS A 180 10.12 20.45 16.08
C LYS A 180 9.93 20.11 17.56
N ARG A 181 9.06 19.13 17.88
CA ARG A 181 8.81 18.70 19.27
C ARG A 181 10.02 18.04 19.91
N VAL A 182 10.70 17.15 19.18
CA VAL A 182 11.89 16.46 19.72
C VAL A 182 13.09 17.42 19.85
N VAL A 183 13.23 18.39 18.94
CA VAL A 183 14.23 19.48 19.06
C VAL A 183 13.99 20.27 20.34
N PHE A 184 12.76 20.68 20.60
CA PHE A 184 12.42 21.40 21.84
C PHE A 184 12.68 20.55 23.10
N ALA A 185 12.36 19.25 23.06
CA ALA A 185 12.65 18.33 24.15
C ALA A 185 14.16 18.24 24.43
N ARG A 186 14.96 18.09 23.37
CA ARG A 186 16.43 18.09 23.43
C ARG A 186 16.97 19.38 24.04
N GLU A 187 16.50 20.54 23.58
CA GLU A 187 16.90 21.85 24.10
C GLU A 187 16.51 22.05 25.56
N SER A 188 15.41 21.43 25.99
CA SER A 188 14.97 21.42 27.40
C SER A 188 15.80 20.49 28.28
N GLY A 189 16.72 19.70 27.72
CA GLY A 189 17.60 18.80 28.46
C GLY A 189 16.89 17.57 29.03
N VAL A 190 15.72 17.17 28.50
CA VAL A 190 15.04 15.95 28.96
C VAL A 190 15.77 14.71 28.43
N PRO A 191 15.82 13.60 29.19
CA PRO A 191 16.59 12.42 28.80
C PRO A 191 15.84 11.48 27.85
N ILE A 192 14.52 11.62 27.73
CA ILE A 192 13.64 10.67 27.03
C ILE A 192 12.47 11.38 26.37
N VAL A 193 12.11 10.92 25.18
CA VAL A 193 10.87 11.27 24.48
C VAL A 193 10.06 10.02 24.16
N MET A 194 8.83 10.18 23.68
CA MET A 194 8.01 9.05 23.28
C MET A 194 7.38 9.22 21.90
N HIS A 195 7.14 8.10 21.23
CA HIS A 195 6.50 8.05 19.93
C HIS A 195 5.51 6.89 19.81
N ASP A 196 4.38 7.14 19.15
CA ASP A 196 3.42 6.11 18.79
C ASP A 196 3.78 5.53 17.41
N TYR A 197 4.74 4.60 17.36
CA TYR A 197 5.38 4.20 16.09
C TYR A 197 4.44 3.64 15.04
N LEU A 198 3.38 2.93 15.42
CA LEU A 198 2.39 2.47 14.45
C LEU A 198 1.59 3.65 13.98
N THR A 199 0.99 4.48 14.83
CA THR A 199 0.14 5.55 14.31
C THR A 199 0.90 6.69 13.63
N GLY A 200 2.16 6.90 14.00
CA GLY A 200 3.07 7.83 13.32
C GLY A 200 3.72 7.23 12.08
N GLY A 201 3.90 5.91 12.04
CA GLY A 201 4.47 5.18 10.91
C GLY A 201 5.93 4.80 11.07
N PHE A 202 6.34 3.73 10.39
CA PHE A 202 7.72 3.25 10.42
C PHE A 202 8.70 4.27 9.83
N THR A 203 8.34 4.99 8.77
CA THR A 203 9.21 6.03 8.18
C THR A 203 9.45 7.18 9.16
N ALA A 204 8.40 7.68 9.80
CA ALA A 204 8.51 8.72 10.83
C ALA A 204 9.29 8.20 12.05
N ASN A 205 9.04 6.97 12.48
CA ASN A 205 9.75 6.35 13.59
C ASN A 205 11.25 6.22 13.33
N THR A 206 11.66 5.65 12.19
CA THR A 206 13.07 5.51 11.82
C THR A 206 13.75 6.87 11.73
N THR A 207 13.08 7.89 11.18
CA THR A 207 13.58 9.27 11.16
C THR A 207 13.82 9.81 12.57
N LEU A 208 12.87 9.60 13.49
CA LEU A 208 12.98 10.03 14.87
C LEU A 208 14.07 9.27 15.64
N VAL A 209 14.26 7.97 15.36
CA VAL A 209 15.33 7.15 15.94
C VAL A 209 16.70 7.70 15.59
N HIS A 210 16.95 8.03 14.31
CA HIS A 210 18.21 8.63 13.89
C HIS A 210 18.45 9.95 14.61
N TYR A 211 17.43 10.81 14.70
CA TYR A 211 17.52 12.04 15.47
C TYR A 211 17.86 11.79 16.95
N CYS A 212 17.16 10.86 17.60
CA CYS A 212 17.36 10.51 19.01
C CYS A 212 18.79 9.98 19.26
N ARG A 213 19.28 9.11 18.38
CA ARG A 213 20.65 8.58 18.45
C ARG A 213 21.70 9.68 18.37
N ASP A 214 21.56 10.57 17.40
CA ASP A 214 22.52 11.65 17.16
C ASP A 214 22.49 12.74 18.25
N ASN A 215 21.41 12.79 19.03
CA ASN A 215 21.18 13.80 20.05
C ASN A 215 21.18 13.27 21.49
N GLY A 216 21.50 11.99 21.70
CA GLY A 216 21.58 11.38 23.03
C GLY A 216 20.24 11.32 23.78
N LEU A 217 19.14 11.15 23.06
CA LEU A 217 17.80 10.99 23.64
C LEU A 217 17.38 9.53 23.65
N LEU A 218 16.84 9.07 24.77
CA LEU A 218 16.10 7.81 24.81
C LEU A 218 14.75 7.98 24.09
N LEU A 219 14.30 6.92 23.42
CA LEU A 219 13.05 6.87 22.68
C LEU A 219 12.13 5.76 23.21
N HIS A 220 11.12 6.16 23.97
CA HIS A 220 10.05 5.27 24.44
C HIS A 220 9.00 5.04 23.35
N ILE A 221 8.73 3.79 22.99
CA ILE A 221 7.72 3.46 21.98
C ILE A 221 6.43 2.98 22.63
N HIS A 222 5.34 3.64 22.28
CA HIS A 222 4.00 3.16 22.59
C HIS A 222 3.39 2.53 21.33
N ARG A 223 2.71 1.40 21.53
CA ARG A 223 2.19 0.55 20.44
C ARG A 223 0.73 0.86 20.10
N ALA A 224 0.32 2.13 20.14
CA ALA A 224 -1.05 2.51 19.80
C ALA A 224 -1.49 1.84 18.50
N MET A 225 -2.74 1.36 18.43
CA MET A 225 -3.32 0.64 17.27
C MET A 225 -2.89 -0.83 17.07
N HIS A 226 -1.89 -1.36 17.79
CA HIS A 226 -1.42 -2.74 17.57
C HIS A 226 -2.53 -3.81 17.60
N ALA A 227 -3.45 -3.74 18.57
CA ALA A 227 -4.56 -4.68 18.73
C ALA A 227 -5.57 -4.70 17.56
N VAL A 228 -5.52 -3.70 16.68
CA VAL A 228 -6.29 -3.68 15.43
C VAL A 228 -5.71 -4.66 14.40
N ILE A 229 -4.43 -5.01 14.56
CA ILE A 229 -3.60 -5.84 13.68
C ILE A 229 -3.36 -7.21 14.32
N ASP A 230 -3.03 -7.28 15.61
CA ASP A 230 -2.46 -8.49 16.23
C ASP A 230 -3.37 -9.29 17.13
N ARG A 231 -4.64 -8.88 17.28
CA ARG A 231 -5.54 -9.48 18.28
C ARG A 231 -6.17 -10.81 17.86
N GLN A 232 -6.44 -11.00 16.57
CA GLN A 232 -7.18 -12.16 16.10
C GLN A 232 -6.21 -13.22 15.57
N LYS A 233 -6.29 -14.44 16.12
CA LYS A 233 -5.39 -15.53 15.74
C LYS A 233 -5.49 -15.94 14.26
N ASN A 234 -6.67 -15.77 13.65
CA ASN A 234 -6.99 -16.28 12.31
C ASN A 234 -6.59 -15.33 11.17
N HIS A 235 -6.18 -14.10 11.45
CA HIS A 235 -5.96 -13.09 10.41
C HIS A 235 -4.98 -12.01 10.88
N SER A 236 -4.23 -11.44 9.92
CA SER A 236 -3.29 -10.32 10.14
C SER A 236 -1.98 -10.75 10.85
N MET A 237 -1.21 -9.79 11.35
CA MET A 237 0.15 -9.98 11.85
C MET A 237 0.19 -10.07 13.37
N HIS A 238 0.83 -11.11 13.90
CA HIS A 238 1.04 -11.24 15.35
C HIS A 238 2.05 -10.21 15.87
N PHE A 239 1.86 -9.75 17.11
CA PHE A 239 2.72 -8.76 17.79
C PHE A 239 4.23 -9.08 17.75
N ARG A 240 4.66 -10.35 17.75
CA ARG A 240 6.08 -10.70 17.67
C ARG A 240 6.75 -10.19 16.40
N VAL A 241 6.00 -10.10 15.30
CA VAL A 241 6.48 -9.54 14.02
C VAL A 241 6.65 -8.03 14.15
N LEU A 242 5.68 -7.36 14.79
CA LEU A 242 5.73 -5.94 15.09
C LEU A 242 6.88 -5.60 16.07
N ALA A 243 7.13 -6.47 17.06
CA ALA A 243 8.24 -6.34 18.00
C ALA A 243 9.61 -6.43 17.29
N LYS A 244 9.80 -7.42 16.39
CA LYS A 244 11.00 -7.50 15.55
C LYS A 244 11.16 -6.26 14.66
N ALA A 245 10.07 -5.85 14.00
CA ALA A 245 10.07 -4.68 13.12
C ALA A 245 10.42 -3.39 13.87
N LEU A 246 9.93 -3.23 15.11
CA LEU A 246 10.34 -2.11 15.93
C LEU A 246 11.81 -2.22 16.36
N ARG A 247 12.30 -3.38 16.80
CA ARG A 247 13.73 -3.54 17.16
C ARG A 247 14.65 -3.18 16.00
N MET A 248 14.27 -3.50 14.76
CA MET A 248 15.00 -3.09 13.54
C MET A 248 14.85 -1.59 13.22
N SER A 249 13.64 -1.03 13.28
CA SER A 249 13.40 0.42 13.03
C SER A 249 14.06 1.30 14.09
N GLY A 250 14.13 0.79 15.33
CA GLY A 250 14.71 1.42 16.50
C GLY A 250 13.68 1.94 17.49
N GLY A 251 14.04 1.82 18.77
CA GLY A 251 13.30 2.28 19.94
C GLY A 251 13.93 1.66 21.18
N ASP A 252 14.11 2.43 22.25
CA ASP A 252 14.79 1.93 23.45
C ASP A 252 13.82 1.15 24.34
N HIS A 253 12.55 1.54 24.35
CA HIS A 253 11.48 0.84 25.07
C HIS A 253 10.33 0.47 24.14
N ILE A 254 9.59 -0.60 24.43
CA ILE A 254 8.29 -0.87 23.79
C ILE A 254 7.30 -1.52 24.76
N HIS A 255 6.02 -1.11 24.70
CA HIS A 255 4.94 -1.77 25.43
C HIS A 255 4.78 -3.24 24.99
N ALA A 256 4.93 -4.17 25.94
CA ALA A 256 4.95 -5.62 25.67
C ALA A 256 3.76 -6.38 26.33
N GLY A 257 2.82 -5.67 26.93
CA GLY A 257 1.69 -6.29 27.64
C GLY A 257 2.04 -6.60 29.10
N THR A 258 1.11 -7.22 29.82
CA THR A 258 1.24 -7.44 31.27
C THR A 258 0.89 -8.86 31.71
N VAL A 259 0.25 -9.66 30.86
CA VAL A 259 -0.36 -10.96 31.15
C VAL A 259 -1.52 -10.89 32.16
N VAL A 260 -1.31 -10.24 33.30
CA VAL A 260 -2.25 -10.17 34.43
C VAL A 260 -3.09 -8.88 34.45
N GLY A 261 -2.76 -7.90 33.60
CA GLY A 261 -3.44 -6.61 33.56
C GLY A 261 -4.69 -6.60 32.69
N LYS A 262 -5.24 -5.40 32.47
CA LYS A 262 -6.53 -5.23 31.78
C LYS A 262 -6.53 -5.46 30.27
N LEU A 263 -5.35 -5.61 29.66
CA LEU A 263 -5.20 -5.86 28.23
C LEU A 263 -4.71 -7.29 28.03
N GLU A 264 -5.15 -7.91 26.94
CA GLU A 264 -4.80 -9.30 26.64
C GLU A 264 -3.28 -9.52 26.57
N GLY A 265 -2.85 -10.66 27.11
CA GLY A 265 -1.53 -11.23 26.94
C GLY A 265 -1.51 -12.66 27.45
N GLU A 266 -1.32 -13.64 26.57
CA GLU A 266 -1.05 -15.00 26.98
C GLU A 266 0.42 -15.10 27.44
N ARG A 267 0.68 -15.84 28.52
CA ARG A 267 1.97 -15.83 29.21
C ARG A 267 3.11 -16.36 28.33
N ASP A 268 2.94 -17.54 27.75
CA ASP A 268 4.01 -18.20 27.00
C ASP A 268 4.34 -17.43 25.71
N ILE A 269 3.31 -16.89 25.04
CA ILE A 269 3.47 -16.00 23.88
C ILE A 269 4.18 -14.70 24.28
N THR A 270 3.84 -14.13 25.45
CA THR A 270 4.46 -12.90 25.96
C THR A 270 5.93 -13.09 26.24
N LEU A 271 6.31 -14.19 26.91
CA LEU A 271 7.70 -14.55 27.13
C LEU A 271 8.46 -14.65 25.79
N GLY A 272 7.87 -15.32 24.79
CA GLY A 272 8.50 -15.46 23.48
C GLY A 272 8.86 -14.13 22.82
N PHE A 273 7.95 -13.15 22.78
CA PHE A 273 8.28 -11.85 22.17
C PHE A 273 9.07 -10.92 23.09
N VAL A 274 9.12 -11.16 24.40
CA VAL A 274 10.05 -10.49 25.32
C VAL A 274 11.49 -10.96 25.07
N ASP A 275 11.70 -12.25 24.88
CA ASP A 275 13.01 -12.81 24.51
C ASP A 275 13.48 -12.21 23.17
N LEU A 276 12.57 -12.13 22.17
CA LEU A 276 12.87 -11.47 20.88
C LEU A 276 13.23 -9.99 20.99
N LEU A 277 12.77 -9.28 22.02
CA LEU A 277 13.08 -7.87 22.23
C LEU A 277 14.43 -7.68 22.91
N ARG A 278 14.84 -8.59 23.81
CA ARG A 278 16.02 -8.39 24.67
C ARG A 278 17.24 -9.18 24.22
N ASP A 279 17.05 -10.45 23.90
CA ASP A 279 18.15 -11.39 23.78
C ASP A 279 18.85 -11.22 22.42
N ASP A 280 20.12 -11.59 22.37
CA ASP A 280 20.90 -11.54 21.12
C ASP A 280 20.60 -12.74 20.23
N PHE A 281 20.33 -13.90 20.82
CA PHE A 281 20.05 -15.14 20.11
C PHE A 281 18.85 -15.86 20.72
N ILE A 282 17.86 -16.19 19.89
CA ILE A 282 16.62 -16.86 20.30
C ILE A 282 16.44 -18.12 19.46
N GLU A 283 16.44 -19.28 20.10
CA GLU A 283 16.19 -20.56 19.43
C GLU A 283 14.72 -20.71 19.00
N LYS A 284 14.51 -21.50 17.95
CA LYS A 284 13.16 -21.94 17.56
C LYS A 284 12.49 -22.70 18.70
N ASP A 285 11.59 -22.03 19.40
CA ASP A 285 10.67 -22.65 20.36
C ASP A 285 9.23 -22.42 19.92
N ARG A 286 8.64 -23.46 19.32
CA ARG A 286 7.23 -23.39 18.92
C ARG A 286 6.35 -23.12 20.12
N SER A 287 6.64 -23.61 21.33
CA SER A 287 5.76 -23.48 22.51
C SER A 287 5.53 -22.04 22.97
N ARG A 288 6.49 -21.14 22.71
CA ARG A 288 6.38 -19.67 22.90
C ARG A 288 6.01 -18.91 21.62
N GLY A 289 5.65 -19.63 20.57
CA GLY A 289 5.31 -19.07 19.26
C GLY A 289 6.50 -18.59 18.43
N ILE A 290 7.71 -19.08 18.70
CA ILE A 290 8.92 -18.78 17.92
C ILE A 290 9.04 -19.83 16.79
N TYR A 291 8.82 -19.40 15.55
CA TYR A 291 8.82 -20.28 14.38
C TYR A 291 10.21 -20.49 13.78
N PHE A 292 11.10 -19.52 13.97
CA PHE A 292 12.44 -19.48 13.43
C PHE A 292 13.41 -19.06 14.53
N THR A 293 14.59 -19.67 14.53
CA THR A 293 15.73 -19.15 15.28
C THR A 293 16.04 -17.74 14.79
N GLN A 294 16.32 -16.81 15.70
CA GLN A 294 16.64 -15.43 15.39
C GLN A 294 17.96 -15.07 16.06
N ASP A 295 18.97 -14.78 15.25
CA ASP A 295 20.19 -14.09 15.68
C ASP A 295 20.02 -12.59 15.40
N TRP A 296 20.31 -11.74 16.38
CA TRP A 296 20.26 -10.28 16.29
C TRP A 296 21.62 -9.67 16.03
N VAL A 297 22.69 -10.47 15.99
CA VAL A 297 24.05 -10.07 15.63
C VAL A 297 24.48 -8.75 16.29
N SER A 298 24.27 -8.69 17.61
CA SER A 298 24.60 -7.56 18.50
C SER A 298 23.75 -6.30 18.31
N LEU A 299 22.61 -6.37 17.61
CA LEU A 299 21.63 -5.28 17.62
C LEU A 299 21.11 -5.08 19.06
N PRO A 300 21.16 -3.86 19.63
CA PRO A 300 20.76 -3.62 21.01
C PRO A 300 19.37 -4.17 21.34
N GLY A 301 19.23 -4.67 22.56
CA GLY A 301 17.94 -5.06 23.12
C GLY A 301 17.03 -3.85 23.35
N VAL A 302 15.72 -4.09 23.32
CA VAL A 302 14.67 -3.12 23.60
C VAL A 302 14.03 -3.48 24.95
N LEU A 303 13.92 -2.52 25.86
CA LEU A 303 13.32 -2.75 27.16
C LEU A 303 11.79 -2.97 27.03
N PRO A 304 11.26 -4.14 27.42
CA PRO A 304 9.82 -4.37 27.45
C PRO A 304 9.17 -3.54 28.56
N VAL A 305 8.06 -2.90 28.22
CA VAL A 305 7.26 -2.07 29.14
C VAL A 305 5.96 -2.80 29.46
N ALA A 306 5.79 -3.16 30.73
CA ALA A 306 4.55 -3.73 31.25
C ALA A 306 3.67 -2.60 31.80
N SER A 307 2.53 -2.34 31.15
CA SER A 307 1.66 -1.21 31.45
C SER A 307 0.19 -1.55 31.33
N ARG A 308 -0.65 -0.74 32.00
CA ARG A 308 -2.13 -0.76 32.03
C ARG A 308 -2.76 -1.86 32.89
N GLY A 309 -3.55 -1.42 33.88
CA GLY A 309 -4.39 -2.30 34.70
C GLY A 309 -3.62 -3.17 35.68
N ILE A 310 -2.41 -2.77 36.05
CA ILE A 310 -1.57 -3.45 37.04
C ILE A 310 -1.52 -2.65 38.36
N HIS A 311 -1.25 -3.36 39.45
CA HIS A 311 -1.18 -2.84 40.82
C HIS A 311 -0.28 -3.73 41.69
N VAL A 312 -0.03 -3.36 42.95
CA VAL A 312 0.97 -4.02 43.83
C VAL A 312 0.84 -5.54 43.96
N TRP A 313 -0.38 -6.10 43.98
CA TRP A 313 -0.59 -7.56 44.00
C TRP A 313 -0.06 -8.30 42.76
N HIS A 314 0.10 -7.59 41.63
CA HIS A 314 0.67 -8.14 40.41
C HIS A 314 2.20 -8.13 40.41
N MET A 315 2.85 -7.43 41.35
CA MET A 315 4.30 -7.24 41.36
C MET A 315 5.11 -8.55 41.31
N PRO A 316 4.79 -9.59 42.10
CA PRO A 316 5.54 -10.85 42.04
C PRO A 316 5.47 -11.51 40.66
N ALA A 317 4.29 -11.54 40.05
CA ALA A 317 4.09 -12.11 38.71
C ALA A 317 4.80 -11.28 37.63
N LEU A 318 4.77 -9.95 37.73
CA LEU A 318 5.46 -9.08 36.77
C LEU A 318 6.98 -9.29 36.78
N ILE A 319 7.58 -9.46 37.96
CA ILE A 319 9.03 -9.72 38.08
C ILE A 319 9.38 -11.11 37.56
N GLU A 320 8.52 -12.10 37.78
CA GLU A 320 8.73 -13.45 37.23
C GLU A 320 8.65 -13.47 35.70
N ILE A 321 7.71 -12.72 35.12
CA ILE A 321 7.50 -12.69 33.67
C ILE A 321 8.54 -11.81 32.96
N PHE A 322 8.78 -10.60 33.44
CA PHE A 322 9.57 -9.60 32.73
C PHE A 322 11.01 -9.47 33.25
N GLY A 323 11.33 -9.96 34.45
CA GLY A 323 12.67 -9.82 35.01
C GLY A 323 13.11 -8.38 35.24
N ASP A 324 14.41 -8.18 35.44
CA ASP A 324 14.99 -6.89 35.84
C ASP A 324 15.01 -5.87 34.70
N ASP A 325 15.32 -6.31 33.48
CA ASP A 325 15.35 -5.47 32.28
C ASP A 325 13.94 -5.24 31.75
N SER A 326 13.16 -4.47 32.51
CA SER A 326 11.79 -4.09 32.16
C SER A 326 11.35 -2.79 32.82
N VAL A 327 10.31 -2.16 32.27
CA VAL A 327 9.68 -0.98 32.88
C VAL A 327 8.25 -1.32 33.29
N LEU A 328 7.96 -1.23 34.59
CA LEU A 328 6.62 -1.48 35.14
C LEU A 328 5.88 -0.15 35.35
N GLN A 329 4.81 0.09 34.60
CA GLN A 329 4.07 1.35 34.60
C GLN A 329 2.72 1.25 35.35
N PHE A 330 2.65 1.91 36.50
CA PHE A 330 1.46 1.97 37.34
C PHE A 330 0.76 3.33 37.20
N GLY A 331 -0.12 3.47 36.22
CA GLY A 331 -0.95 4.68 36.05
C GLY A 331 -2.03 4.78 37.13
N GLY A 332 -3.17 4.10 36.91
CA GLY A 332 -4.24 4.00 37.92
C GLY A 332 -3.76 3.37 39.23
N GLY A 333 -2.80 2.44 39.16
CA GLY A 333 -2.12 1.83 40.30
C GLY A 333 -1.27 2.78 41.16
N THR A 334 -1.10 4.04 40.74
CA THR A 334 -0.45 5.10 41.55
C THR A 334 -1.44 6.22 41.87
N LEU A 335 -2.08 6.77 40.83
CA LEU A 335 -2.99 7.91 40.96
C LEU A 335 -4.29 7.57 41.71
N GLY A 336 -4.67 6.29 41.74
CA GLY A 336 -5.84 5.81 42.47
C GLY A 336 -5.60 5.51 43.95
N HIS A 337 -4.39 5.80 44.48
CA HIS A 337 -4.08 5.57 45.88
C HIS A 337 -4.92 6.48 46.79
N PRO A 338 -5.53 5.96 47.88
CA PRO A 338 -6.46 6.73 48.71
C PRO A 338 -5.83 7.94 49.42
N TRP A 339 -4.50 7.94 49.58
CA TRP A 339 -3.75 9.04 50.21
C TRP A 339 -2.99 9.93 49.22
N GLY A 340 -3.29 9.80 47.92
CA GLY A 340 -2.67 10.60 46.86
C GLY A 340 -1.44 9.96 46.21
N ASN A 341 -0.87 10.69 45.24
CA ASN A 341 0.07 10.14 44.26
C ASN A 341 1.41 9.69 44.87
N ALA A 342 1.97 10.47 45.79
CA ALA A 342 3.27 10.15 46.40
C ALA A 342 3.20 8.85 47.24
N PRO A 343 2.21 8.65 48.13
CA PRO A 343 1.98 7.35 48.77
C PRO A 343 1.77 6.19 47.79
N GLY A 344 1.03 6.40 46.69
CA GLY A 344 0.88 5.38 45.64
C GLY A 344 2.21 4.98 44.99
N ALA A 345 3.09 5.96 44.74
CA ALA A 345 4.41 5.70 44.20
C ALA A 345 5.31 4.94 45.20
N VAL A 346 5.25 5.31 46.49
CA VAL A 346 5.95 4.60 47.57
C VAL A 346 5.47 3.16 47.66
N ALA A 347 4.16 2.90 47.65
CA ALA A 347 3.60 1.55 47.70
C ALA A 347 4.11 0.66 46.54
N ASN A 348 4.10 1.17 45.31
CA ASN A 348 4.61 0.44 44.15
C ASN A 348 6.12 0.17 44.27
N ARG A 349 6.89 1.16 44.73
CA ARG A 349 8.34 1.02 44.89
C ARG A 349 8.72 0.00 45.97
N VAL A 350 8.05 0.06 47.12
CA VAL A 350 8.25 -0.87 48.24
C VAL A 350 7.89 -2.30 47.82
N ALA A 351 6.77 -2.49 47.10
CA ALA A 351 6.39 -3.82 46.59
C ALA A 351 7.45 -4.38 45.61
N LEU A 352 7.98 -3.54 44.72
CA LEU A 352 9.03 -3.93 43.77
C LEU A 352 10.31 -4.38 44.49
N GLU A 353 10.85 -3.53 45.37
CA GLU A 353 12.10 -3.83 46.10
C GLU A 353 11.96 -5.08 46.97
N ALA A 354 10.82 -5.26 47.62
CA ALA A 354 10.54 -6.46 48.41
C ALA A 354 10.54 -7.74 47.58
N CYS A 355 9.91 -7.71 46.40
CA CYS A 355 9.87 -8.88 45.52
C CYS A 355 11.25 -9.19 44.91
N VAL A 356 12.01 -8.16 44.53
CA VAL A 356 13.39 -8.33 44.04
C VAL A 356 14.29 -8.91 45.14
N GLN A 357 14.19 -8.39 46.37
CA GLN A 357 14.92 -8.92 47.51
C GLN A 357 14.56 -10.39 47.76
N ALA A 358 13.27 -10.71 47.86
CA ALA A 358 12.80 -12.07 48.09
C ALA A 358 13.27 -13.05 47.00
N ARG A 359 13.20 -12.65 45.73
CA ARG A 359 13.73 -13.45 44.61
C ARG A 359 15.23 -13.68 44.75
N ASN A 360 15.99 -12.65 45.07
CA ASN A 360 17.45 -12.74 45.22
C ASN A 360 17.86 -13.59 46.44
N GLU A 361 16.99 -13.69 47.45
CA GLU A 361 17.12 -14.60 48.59
C GLU A 361 16.68 -16.05 48.28
N GLY A 362 16.23 -16.33 47.05
CA GLY A 362 15.85 -17.66 46.58
C GLY A 362 14.39 -18.05 46.86
N ARG A 363 13.53 -17.10 47.24
CA ARG A 363 12.09 -17.36 47.42
C ARG A 363 11.38 -17.52 46.06
N ASP A 364 10.36 -18.38 46.02
CA ASP A 364 9.57 -18.61 44.81
C ASP A 364 8.45 -17.57 44.71
N LEU A 365 8.65 -16.52 43.90
CA LEU A 365 7.66 -15.45 43.72
C LEU A 365 6.30 -15.94 43.19
N ALA A 366 6.27 -17.01 42.41
CA ALA A 366 5.02 -17.55 41.86
C ALA A 366 4.14 -18.19 42.94
N ARG A 367 4.77 -18.75 43.98
CA ARG A 367 4.08 -19.41 45.11
C ARG A 367 3.90 -18.50 46.31
N GLU A 368 4.94 -17.74 46.64
CA GLU A 368 5.06 -16.97 47.89
C GLU A 368 4.77 -15.46 47.70
N GLY A 369 4.56 -15.00 46.47
CA GLY A 369 4.42 -13.58 46.14
C GLY A 369 3.37 -12.84 46.98
N ASN A 370 2.21 -13.44 47.20
CA ASN A 370 1.17 -12.83 48.03
C ASN A 370 1.55 -12.73 49.51
N GLU A 371 2.35 -13.67 50.02
CA GLU A 371 2.82 -13.66 51.41
C GLU A 371 3.87 -12.56 51.60
N ILE A 372 4.81 -12.44 50.66
CA ILE A 372 5.82 -11.36 50.63
C ILE A 372 5.14 -9.98 50.70
N ILE A 373 4.14 -9.73 49.84
CA ILE A 373 3.41 -8.46 49.81
C ILE A 373 2.70 -8.20 51.16
N ARG A 374 2.08 -9.22 51.76
CA ARG A 374 1.42 -9.08 53.08
C ARG A 374 2.40 -8.84 54.21
N GLU A 375 3.56 -9.48 54.20
CA GLU A 375 4.61 -9.29 55.21
C GLU A 375 5.13 -7.86 55.21
N VAL A 376 5.36 -7.30 54.03
CA VAL A 376 5.81 -5.92 53.86
C VAL A 376 4.71 -4.91 54.19
N GLY A 377 3.46 -5.24 53.87
CA GLY A 377 2.30 -4.45 54.27
C GLY A 377 2.15 -4.29 55.79
N LYS A 378 2.80 -5.11 56.64
CA LYS A 378 2.77 -4.93 58.10
C LYS A 378 3.52 -3.69 58.57
N TRP A 379 4.53 -3.23 57.82
CA TRP A 379 5.38 -2.10 58.21
C TRP A 379 5.40 -0.94 57.21
N SER A 380 4.87 -1.13 55.98
CA SER A 380 4.59 -0.02 55.04
C SER A 380 3.09 0.28 55.02
N PRO A 381 2.64 1.37 55.66
CA PRO A 381 1.23 1.78 55.65
C PRO A 381 0.70 2.09 54.26
N GLU A 382 1.53 2.67 53.38
CA GLU A 382 1.17 2.97 51.99
C GLU A 382 0.88 1.69 51.21
N LEU A 383 1.75 0.68 51.33
CA LEU A 383 1.51 -0.62 50.71
C LEU A 383 0.26 -1.30 51.28
N ALA A 384 0.04 -1.23 52.60
CA ALA A 384 -1.13 -1.82 53.24
C ALA A 384 -2.44 -1.21 52.71
N ALA A 385 -2.51 0.11 52.64
CA ALA A 385 -3.67 0.84 52.10
C ALA A 385 -3.93 0.45 50.64
N THR A 386 -2.87 0.36 49.85
CA THR A 386 -2.93 -0.08 48.45
C THR A 386 -3.43 -1.51 48.30
N CYS A 387 -2.93 -2.42 49.13
CA CYS A 387 -3.30 -3.82 49.14
C CYS A 387 -4.80 -3.97 49.43
N GLU A 388 -5.34 -3.21 50.38
CA GLU A 388 -6.76 -3.26 50.73
C GLU A 388 -7.66 -2.76 49.60
N VAL A 389 -7.27 -1.69 48.90
CA VAL A 389 -8.05 -1.11 47.80
C VAL A 389 -8.16 -2.04 46.58
N TRP A 390 -7.11 -2.81 46.27
CA TRP A 390 -7.06 -3.62 45.04
C TRP A 390 -7.05 -5.14 45.25
N LYS A 391 -7.28 -5.65 46.47
CA LYS A 391 -7.20 -7.10 46.77
C LYS A 391 -8.14 -7.99 45.95
N GLU A 392 -9.29 -7.47 45.53
CA GLU A 392 -10.30 -8.22 44.76
C GLU A 392 -10.19 -8.00 43.25
N ILE A 393 -9.35 -7.07 42.81
CA ILE A 393 -9.27 -6.68 41.40
C ILE A 393 -8.37 -7.68 40.66
N LYS A 394 -8.97 -8.40 39.72
CA LYS A 394 -8.30 -9.33 38.80
C LYS A 394 -8.91 -9.22 37.42
N PHE A 395 -8.10 -9.49 36.39
CA PHE A 395 -8.55 -9.51 34.99
C PHE A 395 -8.43 -10.92 34.43
N GLU A 396 -9.43 -11.75 34.70
CA GLU A 396 -9.46 -13.16 34.27
C GLU A 396 -10.43 -13.32 33.10
N PHE A 397 -9.87 -13.29 31.88
CA PHE A 397 -10.63 -13.47 30.64
C PHE A 397 -9.91 -14.48 29.73
N PRO A 398 -10.64 -15.30 28.95
CA PRO A 398 -10.02 -16.13 27.93
C PRO A 398 -9.25 -15.27 26.93
N ALA A 399 -7.98 -15.61 26.68
CA ALA A 399 -7.18 -14.98 25.64
C ALA A 399 -7.68 -15.42 24.25
N MET A 400 -7.74 -14.47 23.30
CA MET A 400 -8.09 -14.76 21.90
C MET A 400 -6.88 -15.28 21.13
N ASP A 401 -5.71 -14.70 21.37
CA ASP A 401 -4.43 -15.15 20.85
C ASP A 401 -3.82 -16.20 21.79
N THR A 402 -4.12 -17.48 21.52
CA THR A 402 -3.69 -18.60 22.36
C THR A 402 -2.87 -19.61 21.60
N PHE A 403 -1.95 -20.25 22.33
CA PHE A 403 -1.17 -21.37 21.84
C PHE A 403 -1.98 -22.66 21.73
N TRP A 404 -1.45 -23.60 20.93
CA TRP A 404 -1.99 -24.94 20.65
C TRP A 404 -2.15 -25.83 21.89
N LYS A 405 -1.41 -25.56 22.97
CA LYS A 405 -1.43 -26.32 24.23
C LYS A 405 -2.83 -26.38 24.85
N ASN A 406 -3.65 -25.35 24.65
CA ASN A 406 -5.03 -25.33 25.15
C ASN A 406 -5.92 -26.38 24.48
N TYR A 407 -5.63 -26.78 23.24
CA TYR A 407 -6.35 -27.87 22.58
C TYR A 407 -5.94 -29.25 23.13
N ILE A 408 -4.65 -29.48 23.39
CA ILE A 408 -4.17 -30.73 24.00
C ILE A 408 -4.72 -30.89 25.43
N ASN A 409 -4.66 -29.84 26.24
CA ASN A 409 -5.23 -29.86 27.60
C ASN A 409 -6.77 -29.94 27.58
N SER A 410 -7.44 -29.36 26.58
CA SER A 410 -8.89 -29.52 26.36
C SER A 410 -9.24 -30.94 25.95
N CYS A 411 -8.44 -31.57 25.08
CA CYS A 411 -8.60 -32.96 24.66
C CYS A 411 -8.33 -33.92 25.82
N ILE A 412 -7.29 -33.67 26.64
CA ILE A 412 -7.03 -34.42 27.87
C ILE A 412 -8.17 -34.21 28.88
N GLY A 413 -8.68 -32.98 29.02
CA GLY A 413 -9.82 -32.67 29.88
C GLY A 413 -11.12 -33.34 29.42
N SER A 414 -11.39 -33.41 28.10
CA SER A 414 -12.52 -34.15 27.53
C SER A 414 -12.35 -35.66 27.62
N TYR A 415 -11.12 -36.18 27.46
CA TYR A 415 -10.79 -37.58 27.64
C TYR A 415 -10.97 -38.03 29.10
N LEU A 416 -10.47 -37.23 30.06
CA LEU A 416 -10.66 -37.45 31.50
C LEU A 416 -12.13 -37.31 31.91
N ARG A 417 -12.87 -36.35 31.34
CA ARG A 417 -14.34 -36.24 31.53
C ARG A 417 -15.11 -37.41 30.92
N SER A 418 -14.60 -38.03 29.85
CA SER A 418 -15.21 -39.23 29.26
C SER A 418 -14.90 -40.52 30.04
N GLN A 419 -13.86 -40.53 30.89
CA GLN A 419 -13.48 -41.67 31.73
C GLN A 419 -14.05 -41.63 33.15
N VAL A 420 -14.45 -40.45 33.66
CA VAL A 420 -15.10 -40.32 34.98
C VAL A 420 -16.62 -40.21 34.78
N CYS A 421 -17.27 -41.35 34.54
CA CYS A 421 -18.72 -41.49 34.75
C CYS A 421 -19.00 -41.43 36.26
N ILE A 422 -19.59 -40.33 36.73
CA ILE A 422 -20.37 -40.35 37.97
C ILE A 422 -21.82 -40.57 37.55
N ASP A 423 -22.32 -41.76 37.85
CA ASP A 423 -23.72 -42.12 37.74
C ASP A 423 -24.59 -41.24 38.65
N SER A 424 -25.60 -40.60 38.08
CA SER A 424 -26.83 -40.30 38.82
C SER A 424 -28.03 -40.24 37.87
N TYR A 425 -28.71 -41.37 37.79
CA TYR A 425 -30.08 -41.54 37.31
C TYR A 425 -31.08 -40.79 38.23
N ILE A 426 -32.24 -40.42 37.64
CA ILE A 426 -33.57 -40.08 38.24
C ILE A 426 -33.98 -38.58 38.20
N LEU A 427 -34.77 -38.22 37.18
CA LEU A 427 -36.16 -37.69 37.23
C LEU A 427 -36.64 -37.33 35.80
N THR A 428 -37.30 -38.26 35.10
CA THR A 428 -38.72 -38.23 34.67
C THR A 428 -39.18 -36.97 33.90
N GLY A 429 -39.75 -36.99 32.69
CA GLY A 429 -40.19 -38.09 31.84
C GLY A 429 -40.77 -37.59 30.50
N SER A 430 -40.82 -38.53 29.54
CA SER A 430 -41.72 -38.67 28.36
C SER A 430 -42.13 -37.44 27.53
N TYR A 431 -41.79 -37.44 26.22
CA TYR A 431 -42.72 -37.78 25.13
C TYR A 431 -41.94 -38.12 23.83
N ASN A 432 -42.38 -39.20 23.17
CA ASN A 432 -41.84 -39.80 21.95
C ASN A 432 -42.36 -39.14 20.66
N TYR A 433 -41.58 -39.21 19.57
CA TYR A 433 -41.91 -39.63 18.17
C TYR A 433 -40.72 -39.24 17.27
N SER A 434 -39.70 -40.09 17.10
CA SER A 434 -39.48 -41.12 16.06
C SER A 434 -39.32 -40.60 14.62
N GLU A 435 -38.10 -40.72 14.12
CA GLU A 435 -37.75 -40.80 12.70
C GLU A 435 -38.33 -42.07 12.03
N SER A 436 -38.67 -41.99 10.75
CA SER A 436 -38.13 -42.85 9.67
C SER A 436 -39.08 -43.02 8.47
N SER A 437 -38.57 -42.81 7.25
CA SER A 437 -38.78 -43.63 6.03
C SER A 437 -38.03 -42.95 4.86
N ILE A 438 -36.91 -43.52 4.36
CA ILE A 438 -36.80 -44.51 3.24
C ILE A 438 -37.10 -43.84 1.88
N TYR A 439 -36.07 -43.51 1.09
CA TYR A 439 -35.44 -44.31 0.01
C TYR A 439 -36.14 -44.16 -1.37
N SER A 440 -35.28 -44.09 -2.38
CA SER A 440 -35.42 -43.75 -3.81
C SER A 440 -36.46 -44.45 -4.68
N TYR A 441 -36.94 -43.77 -5.73
CA TYR A 441 -37.44 -44.32 -7.01
C TYR A 441 -37.31 -43.24 -8.12
N ILE A 442 -36.23 -43.18 -8.90
CA ILE A 442 -35.97 -43.75 -10.25
C ILE A 442 -36.81 -43.14 -11.40
N CYS A 443 -36.07 -42.46 -12.30
CA CYS A 443 -36.17 -42.26 -13.76
C CYS A 443 -37.50 -42.48 -14.53
N GLY A 444 -37.77 -41.62 -15.53
CA GLY A 444 -38.59 -42.00 -16.68
C GLY A 444 -39.00 -40.87 -17.64
N GLU A 445 -38.59 -41.02 -18.89
CA GLU A 445 -38.72 -40.21 -20.12
C GLU A 445 -40.12 -39.76 -20.64
N SER A 446 -40.06 -38.96 -21.73
CA SER A 446 -41.01 -38.76 -22.86
C SER A 446 -41.93 -37.53 -22.78
N GLY A 447 -42.23 -36.74 -23.82
CA GLY A 447 -41.86 -36.69 -25.24
C GLY A 447 -42.78 -35.68 -25.99
N ASN A 448 -42.22 -34.92 -26.96
CA ASN A 448 -42.78 -34.22 -28.14
C ASN A 448 -44.19 -33.56 -28.19
N SER A 449 -44.26 -32.33 -28.75
CA SER A 449 -44.89 -32.03 -30.08
C SER A 449 -44.90 -30.53 -30.48
N ASN A 450 -44.57 -30.29 -31.77
CA ASN A 450 -44.89 -29.21 -32.78
C ASN A 450 -45.93 -28.10 -32.41
N GLU A 451 -46.00 -26.88 -33.02
CA GLU A 451 -45.94 -26.50 -34.45
C GLU A 451 -46.06 -24.95 -34.67
N SER A 452 -45.34 -24.41 -35.67
CA SER A 452 -45.64 -23.37 -36.72
C SER A 452 -46.26 -21.95 -36.55
N GLN A 453 -45.84 -21.09 -37.53
CA GLN A 453 -46.39 -19.84 -38.14
C GLN A 453 -45.95 -18.48 -37.54
N SER A 454 -45.18 -17.60 -38.20
CA SER A 454 -45.21 -16.90 -39.51
C SER A 454 -45.96 -15.55 -39.51
N SER A 455 -45.27 -14.43 -39.76
CA SER A 455 -45.70 -13.39 -40.71
C SER A 455 -44.65 -12.28 -40.90
N SER A 456 -44.40 -12.01 -42.18
CA SER A 456 -43.52 -11.03 -42.80
C SER A 456 -44.09 -9.60 -42.76
N LEU A 457 -43.24 -8.57 -42.89
CA LEU A 457 -43.53 -7.34 -43.65
C LEU A 457 -42.22 -6.61 -44.02
N ARG A 458 -42.00 -6.44 -45.33
CA ARG A 458 -40.99 -5.56 -45.96
C ARG A 458 -41.69 -4.27 -46.41
N THR A 459 -40.95 -3.16 -46.47
CA THR A 459 -41.05 -2.16 -47.57
C THR A 459 -39.74 -1.37 -47.71
N SER A 460 -39.40 -1.07 -48.97
CA SER A 460 -38.18 -0.47 -49.54
C SER A 460 -38.44 0.92 -50.13
N THR A 461 -37.39 1.74 -50.34
CA THR A 461 -37.10 2.70 -51.48
C THR A 461 -36.05 3.76 -51.07
N ASN A 462 -35.42 4.58 -51.93
CA ASN A 462 -34.47 4.44 -53.06
C ASN A 462 -33.90 5.86 -53.41
N GLY A 463 -32.66 5.98 -53.96
CA GLY A 463 -32.13 7.12 -54.77
C GLY A 463 -31.30 8.24 -54.04
N SER A 464 -30.31 8.95 -54.60
CA SER A 464 -29.63 9.01 -55.92
C SER A 464 -28.40 9.97 -55.88
N ASP A 465 -27.55 9.88 -56.90
CA ASP A 465 -26.18 10.38 -57.19
C ASP A 465 -26.05 11.87 -57.64
N LEU A 466 -24.84 12.51 -57.59
CA LEU A 466 -24.44 13.72 -58.37
C LEU A 466 -22.90 14.02 -58.35
N THR A 467 -22.33 14.37 -59.52
CA THR A 467 -20.88 14.41 -59.89
C THR A 467 -20.24 15.80 -60.12
N ARG A 468 -18.92 15.92 -59.82
CA ARG A 468 -17.73 16.53 -60.54
C ARG A 468 -17.68 18.01 -61.04
N ARG A 469 -16.54 18.71 -60.78
CA ARG A 469 -15.84 19.67 -61.70
C ARG A 469 -14.37 19.98 -61.29
N GLU A 470 -13.45 19.94 -62.25
CA GLU A 470 -12.03 20.38 -62.19
C GLU A 470 -11.82 21.61 -63.09
N SER A 471 -10.95 22.58 -62.73
CA SER A 471 -10.09 23.34 -63.67
C SER A 471 -9.13 24.35 -63.01
N SER A 472 -7.89 24.37 -63.54
CA SER A 472 -6.82 25.41 -63.58
C SER A 472 -5.69 25.33 -62.53
N ASN A 473 -4.48 24.92 -62.96
CA ASN A 473 -3.30 24.71 -62.10
C ASN A 473 -1.92 24.88 -62.81
N ASP A 474 -1.79 25.65 -63.89
CA ASP A 474 -0.52 25.69 -64.67
C ASP A 474 0.32 26.98 -64.55
N LEU A 475 -0.13 28.02 -63.83
CA LEU A 475 0.70 29.22 -63.58
C LEU A 475 1.38 29.20 -62.19
N ASP A 476 0.90 28.37 -61.27
CA ASP A 476 1.35 28.33 -59.87
C ASP A 476 2.60 27.46 -59.62
N ILE A 477 2.93 26.55 -60.54
CA ILE A 477 3.95 25.50 -60.33
C ILE A 477 5.39 26.04 -60.44
N THR A 478 5.63 27.06 -61.26
CA THR A 478 6.99 27.58 -61.52
C THR A 478 7.47 28.53 -60.41
N ILE A 479 6.56 29.26 -59.75
CA ILE A 479 6.88 30.14 -58.61
C ILE A 479 7.11 29.32 -57.33
N THR A 480 6.38 28.20 -57.16
CA THR A 480 6.49 27.33 -55.97
C THR A 480 7.80 26.55 -55.88
N GLN A 481 8.49 26.25 -56.99
CA GLN A 481 9.77 25.51 -56.95
C GLN A 481 10.95 26.35 -56.42
N LYS A 482 11.09 27.61 -56.85
CA LYS A 482 12.25 28.45 -56.50
C LYS A 482 12.30 28.83 -55.02
N TYR A 483 11.13 28.92 -54.37
CA TYR A 483 10.99 29.30 -52.97
C TYR A 483 10.53 28.15 -52.07
N LYS A 484 10.49 26.91 -52.57
CA LYS A 484 9.97 25.74 -51.84
C LYS A 484 10.65 25.53 -50.47
N HIS A 485 11.93 25.86 -50.37
CA HIS A 485 12.71 25.79 -49.13
C HIS A 485 12.26 26.75 -48.02
N LEU A 486 11.47 27.78 -48.36
CA LEU A 486 10.89 28.75 -47.42
C LEU A 486 9.55 28.29 -46.84
N TRP A 487 9.00 27.17 -47.31
CA TRP A 487 7.67 26.70 -46.93
C TRP A 487 7.72 25.28 -46.39
N VAL A 488 6.94 25.01 -45.35
CA VAL A 488 6.71 23.68 -44.78
C VAL A 488 5.29 23.24 -45.15
N GLN A 489 5.19 22.16 -45.91
CA GLN A 489 3.90 21.61 -46.32
C GLN A 489 3.27 20.81 -45.17
N CYS A 490 1.99 21.04 -44.91
CA CYS A 490 1.21 20.28 -43.93
C CYS A 490 0.93 18.86 -44.42
N GLU A 491 1.26 17.85 -43.62
CA GLU A 491 0.97 16.44 -43.94
C GLU A 491 -0.54 16.14 -43.95
N ASN A 492 -1.36 16.98 -43.31
CA ASN A 492 -2.82 16.77 -43.21
C ASN A 492 -3.62 17.51 -44.30
N CYS A 493 -3.45 18.83 -44.43
CA CYS A 493 -4.22 19.64 -45.38
C CYS A 493 -3.43 20.05 -46.63
N TYR A 494 -2.17 19.62 -46.76
CA TYR A 494 -1.26 19.99 -47.84
C TYR A 494 -0.97 21.48 -47.99
N GLY A 495 -1.43 22.30 -47.04
CA GLY A 495 -1.20 23.73 -46.96
C GLY A 495 0.27 24.09 -46.76
N LEU A 496 0.72 25.16 -47.43
CA LEU A 496 2.09 25.68 -47.31
C LEU A 496 2.18 26.68 -46.15
N ASN A 497 3.06 26.41 -45.19
CA ASN A 497 3.29 27.25 -44.01
C ASN A 497 4.64 27.95 -44.13
N TYR A 498 4.68 29.27 -43.93
CA TYR A 498 5.92 30.02 -44.11
C TYR A 498 6.89 29.73 -42.97
N LYS A 499 8.08 29.17 -43.30
CA LYS A 499 9.04 28.63 -42.33
C LYS A 499 9.46 29.64 -41.26
N LYS A 500 9.50 30.93 -41.59
CA LYS A 500 9.84 32.03 -40.66
C LYS A 500 8.86 32.16 -39.49
N PHE A 501 7.57 31.99 -39.73
CA PHE A 501 6.53 32.10 -38.69
C PHE A 501 6.11 30.73 -38.14
N PHE A 502 6.51 29.67 -38.81
CA PHE A 502 6.14 28.30 -38.45
C PHE A 502 6.68 27.88 -37.08
N LYS A 503 7.96 28.17 -36.79
CA LYS A 503 8.59 27.87 -35.48
C LYS A 503 7.97 28.71 -34.35
N SER A 504 7.73 30.01 -34.58
CA SER A 504 7.06 30.89 -33.61
C SER A 504 5.59 30.52 -33.37
N ARG A 505 4.99 29.73 -34.26
CA ARG A 505 3.64 29.16 -34.13
C ARG A 505 3.65 27.70 -33.67
N MET A 506 4.76 27.24 -33.07
CA MET A 506 4.88 25.91 -32.45
C MET A 506 4.64 24.76 -33.44
N ASN A 507 5.03 24.94 -34.70
CA ASN A 507 4.84 23.96 -35.80
C ASN A 507 3.37 23.58 -36.07
N ILE A 508 2.45 24.52 -35.82
CA ILE A 508 1.02 24.36 -36.09
C ILE A 508 0.70 24.91 -37.49
N CYS A 509 -0.02 24.12 -38.28
CA CYS A 509 -0.46 24.55 -39.61
C CYS A 509 -1.42 25.74 -39.51
N GLU A 510 -1.14 26.82 -40.22
CA GLU A 510 -1.95 28.03 -40.20
C GLU A 510 -3.34 27.84 -40.84
N GLN A 511 -3.48 26.85 -41.71
CA GLN A 511 -4.73 26.61 -42.44
C GLN A 511 -5.68 25.66 -41.71
N CYS A 512 -5.17 24.58 -41.11
CA CYS A 512 -6.01 23.54 -40.51
C CYS A 512 -5.74 23.27 -39.02
N GLY A 513 -4.74 23.92 -38.42
CA GLY A 513 -4.39 23.70 -37.01
C GLY A 513 -3.71 22.36 -36.71
N TYR A 514 -3.37 21.56 -37.73
CA TYR A 514 -2.65 20.29 -37.54
C TYR A 514 -1.24 20.53 -36.98
N HIS A 515 -0.81 19.68 -36.06
CA HIS A 515 0.53 19.71 -35.46
C HIS A 515 1.51 18.93 -36.33
N LEU A 516 2.48 19.62 -36.94
CA LEU A 516 3.53 18.94 -37.71
C LEU A 516 4.72 18.55 -36.82
N LYS A 517 5.55 17.65 -37.33
CA LYS A 517 6.76 17.17 -36.65
C LYS A 517 7.69 18.33 -36.24
N MET A 518 8.24 18.21 -35.04
CA MET A 518 9.16 19.15 -34.42
C MET A 518 10.50 18.43 -34.21
N SER A 519 11.62 19.13 -34.41
CA SER A 519 12.93 18.56 -34.11
C SER A 519 13.11 18.40 -32.59
N SER A 520 13.98 17.47 -32.19
CA SER A 520 14.34 17.27 -30.79
C SER A 520 14.98 18.53 -30.17
N SER A 521 15.85 19.22 -30.91
CA SER A 521 16.45 20.48 -30.46
C SER A 521 15.42 21.61 -30.29
N ASP A 522 14.46 21.77 -31.22
CA ASP A 522 13.36 22.73 -31.05
C ASP A 522 12.49 22.38 -29.84
N ARG A 523 12.30 21.08 -29.57
CA ARG A 523 11.53 20.59 -28.43
C ARG A 523 12.26 20.86 -27.11
N ILE A 524 13.58 20.67 -27.07
CA ILE A 524 14.42 21.01 -25.92
C ILE A 524 14.31 22.51 -25.64
N GLU A 525 14.57 23.36 -26.63
CA GLU A 525 14.49 24.84 -26.52
C GLU A 525 13.12 25.32 -26.01
N LEU A 526 12.04 24.66 -26.43
CA LEU A 526 10.68 24.98 -25.95
C LEU A 526 10.37 24.52 -24.54
N SER A 527 11.10 23.53 -24.02
CA SER A 527 10.76 22.87 -22.77
C SER A 527 11.64 23.33 -21.60
N ILE A 528 12.70 24.10 -21.86
CA ILE A 528 13.71 24.46 -20.87
C ILE A 528 13.90 25.98 -20.78
N ASP A 529 14.53 26.45 -19.71
CA ASP A 529 14.87 27.86 -19.62
C ASP A 529 15.95 28.21 -20.64
N LEU A 530 15.76 29.35 -21.30
CA LEU A 530 16.68 29.87 -22.31
C LEU A 530 18.12 29.92 -21.78
N GLY A 531 19.03 29.24 -22.49
CA GLY A 531 20.46 29.24 -22.19
C GLY A 531 20.91 28.25 -21.10
N THR A 532 20.06 27.31 -20.69
CA THR A 532 20.37 26.36 -19.62
C THR A 532 20.65 24.92 -20.09
N TRP A 533 20.54 24.64 -21.39
CA TRP A 533 20.90 23.33 -21.95
C TRP A 533 22.40 23.10 -21.83
N ASP A 534 22.77 22.02 -21.15
CA ASP A 534 24.13 21.52 -21.05
C ASP A 534 24.14 20.08 -21.60
N PRO A 535 24.50 19.88 -22.89
CA PRO A 535 24.45 18.57 -23.53
C PRO A 535 25.40 17.57 -22.86
N MET A 536 24.97 16.31 -22.81
CA MET A 536 25.75 15.17 -22.31
C MET A 536 25.87 14.11 -23.39
N ASP A 537 26.98 13.38 -23.40
CA ASP A 537 27.19 12.23 -24.27
C ASP A 537 27.11 12.58 -25.77
N GLU A 538 27.57 13.77 -26.15
CA GLU A 538 27.58 14.26 -27.55
C GLU A 538 28.44 13.40 -28.50
N ASP A 539 29.33 12.57 -27.94
CA ASP A 539 30.16 11.62 -28.67
C ASP A 539 29.44 10.29 -28.96
N MET A 540 28.19 10.12 -28.51
CA MET A 540 27.38 8.95 -28.89
C MET A 540 27.08 8.94 -30.38
N VAL A 541 27.25 7.75 -30.98
CA VAL A 541 27.00 7.51 -32.40
C VAL A 541 26.24 6.20 -32.54
N SER A 542 25.18 6.19 -33.33
CA SER A 542 24.48 4.96 -33.67
C SER A 542 25.39 4.04 -34.46
N LEU A 543 25.63 2.85 -33.94
CA LEU A 543 26.43 1.80 -34.60
C LEU A 543 25.55 0.60 -34.96
N ASP A 544 26.04 -0.21 -35.90
CA ASP A 544 25.46 -1.51 -36.24
C ASP A 544 26.42 -2.65 -35.82
N PRO A 545 26.58 -2.92 -34.50
CA PRO A 545 27.57 -3.88 -34.01
C PRO A 545 27.25 -5.34 -34.34
N ILE A 546 26.04 -5.63 -34.83
CA ILE A 546 25.57 -6.99 -35.15
C ILE A 546 25.31 -7.19 -36.65
N GLU A 547 25.70 -6.22 -37.49
CA GLU A 547 25.56 -6.24 -38.95
C GLU A 547 24.13 -6.60 -39.39
N PHE A 548 23.16 -5.82 -38.93
CA PHE A 548 21.75 -6.11 -39.12
C PHE A 548 21.35 -6.09 -40.61
N HIS A 549 21.15 -7.28 -41.18
CA HIS A 549 20.70 -7.46 -42.55
C HIS A 549 19.18 -7.39 -42.67
N SER A 550 18.70 -6.45 -43.49
CA SER A 550 17.30 -6.24 -43.86
C SER A 550 17.16 -6.39 -45.37
N GLU A 551 16.11 -7.06 -45.85
CA GLU A 551 15.89 -7.34 -47.29
C GLU A 551 15.58 -6.08 -48.11
N GLU A 552 15.12 -4.98 -47.48
CA GLU A 552 14.73 -3.74 -48.17
C GLU A 552 15.87 -2.70 -48.27
N GLU A 553 16.66 -2.54 -47.20
CA GLU A 553 17.77 -1.58 -47.14
C GLU A 553 18.71 -1.95 -45.96
N PRO A 554 20.05 -1.96 -46.16
CA PRO A 554 21.01 -2.19 -45.08
C PRO A 554 20.81 -1.22 -43.91
N TYR A 555 20.91 -1.72 -42.67
CA TYR A 555 20.68 -0.87 -41.48
C TYR A 555 21.67 0.29 -41.39
N LYS A 556 22.92 0.06 -41.81
CA LYS A 556 23.94 1.10 -41.93
C LYS A 556 23.53 2.27 -42.85
N ASP A 557 22.93 1.98 -44.00
CA ASP A 557 22.49 3.01 -44.94
C ASP A 557 21.32 3.84 -44.37
N ARG A 558 20.47 3.21 -43.54
CA ARG A 558 19.41 3.90 -42.80
C ARG A 558 19.99 4.84 -41.74
N ILE A 559 20.98 4.39 -40.96
CA ILE A 559 21.70 5.25 -40.00
C ILE A 559 22.28 6.46 -40.74
N ASP A 560 23.03 6.24 -41.83
CA ASP A 560 23.65 7.32 -42.62
C ASP A 560 22.61 8.27 -43.23
N SER A 561 21.44 7.77 -43.62
CA SER A 561 20.33 8.58 -44.13
C SER A 561 19.71 9.46 -43.03
N TYR A 562 19.47 8.91 -41.84
CA TYR A 562 18.92 9.65 -40.71
C TYR A 562 19.91 10.69 -40.16
N GLN A 563 21.20 10.35 -40.03
CA GLN A 563 22.23 11.29 -39.61
C GLN A 563 22.35 12.46 -40.59
N ARG A 564 22.33 12.21 -41.90
CA ARG A 564 22.31 13.28 -42.93
C ARG A 564 21.05 14.15 -42.88
N LYS A 565 19.89 13.55 -42.61
CA LYS A 565 18.60 14.26 -42.60
C LYS A 565 18.39 15.12 -41.36
N THR A 566 18.88 14.67 -40.21
CA THR A 566 18.68 15.31 -38.91
C THR A 566 19.87 16.16 -38.47
N GLY A 567 21.08 15.82 -38.92
CA GLY A 567 22.33 16.41 -38.44
C GLY A 567 22.80 15.87 -37.10
N LEU A 568 22.13 14.85 -36.54
CA LEU A 568 22.46 14.22 -35.26
C LEU A 568 23.20 12.90 -35.48
N THR A 569 24.11 12.54 -34.59
CA THR A 569 24.88 11.28 -34.63
C THR A 569 24.14 10.10 -34.01
N GLU A 570 23.14 10.37 -33.18
CA GLU A 570 22.31 9.39 -32.46
C GLU A 570 20.83 9.82 -32.46
N ALA A 571 19.92 8.87 -32.23
CA ALA A 571 18.47 9.12 -32.15
C ALA A 571 18.03 9.74 -30.82
N ILE A 572 18.93 9.85 -29.85
CA ILE A 572 18.70 10.35 -28.49
C ILE A 572 19.67 11.51 -28.23
N GLU A 573 19.14 12.63 -27.73
CA GLU A 573 19.92 13.74 -27.19
C GLU A 573 19.75 13.76 -25.66
N THR A 574 20.86 13.75 -24.93
CA THR A 574 20.93 13.78 -23.46
C THR A 574 21.56 15.08 -22.99
N GLY A 575 21.20 15.55 -21.79
CA GLY A 575 21.75 16.80 -21.24
C GLY A 575 21.13 17.23 -19.91
N THR A 576 21.87 18.03 -19.16
CA THR A 576 21.43 18.69 -17.94
C THR A 576 20.83 20.07 -18.22
N VAL A 577 19.82 20.47 -17.43
CA VAL A 577 19.08 21.72 -17.62
C VAL A 577 18.72 22.38 -16.30
N CYS A 578 18.53 23.70 -16.32
CA CYS A 578 17.95 24.45 -15.21
C CYS A 578 16.52 24.87 -15.58
N LEU A 579 15.56 24.70 -14.68
CA LEU A 579 14.14 24.99 -14.93
C LEU A 579 13.59 25.90 -13.82
N SER A 580 13.25 27.15 -14.15
CA SER A 580 12.68 28.13 -13.24
C SER A 580 11.19 28.33 -13.54
N GLY A 581 10.36 27.54 -12.86
CA GLY A 581 8.90 27.70 -12.88
C GLY A 581 8.19 26.70 -13.77
N GLY A 582 7.84 25.55 -13.21
CA GLY A 582 6.99 24.56 -13.85
C GLY A 582 7.38 23.16 -13.40
N VAL A 583 6.61 22.60 -12.48
CA VAL A 583 6.73 21.18 -12.10
C VAL A 583 6.38 20.35 -13.32
N ARG A 584 7.36 19.69 -13.95
CA ARG A 584 7.06 18.64 -14.94
C ARG A 584 6.48 17.45 -14.19
N MET A 585 5.27 17.05 -14.56
CA MET A 585 4.61 15.86 -14.05
C MET A 585 5.41 14.63 -14.44
N GLN A 586 5.85 13.87 -13.44
CA GLN A 586 6.21 12.46 -13.61
C GLN A 586 4.92 11.69 -13.90
N GLU A 587 4.84 10.95 -15.00
CA GLU A 587 3.75 9.99 -15.18
C GLU A 587 3.90 8.85 -14.17
N GLY A 588 2.99 8.81 -13.19
CA GLY A 588 2.98 7.85 -12.08
C GLY A 588 2.09 8.35 -10.93
N SER A 589 1.96 7.59 -9.85
CA SER A 589 1.16 7.94 -8.65
C SER A 589 1.46 9.33 -8.07
N LEU A 590 2.67 9.86 -8.30
CA LEU A 590 3.09 11.21 -7.90
C LEU A 590 2.35 12.33 -8.66
N SER A 591 1.86 12.11 -9.89
CA SER A 591 1.07 13.13 -10.62
C SER A 591 -0.33 13.32 -10.04
N LEU A 592 -0.95 12.24 -9.56
CA LEU A 592 -2.22 12.27 -8.82
C LEU A 592 -2.07 13.00 -7.48
N MET A 593 -0.93 12.83 -6.80
CA MET A 593 -0.59 13.57 -5.58
C MET A 593 -0.41 15.08 -5.82
N GLN A 594 0.20 15.46 -6.94
CA GLN A 594 0.31 16.87 -7.34
C GLN A 594 -1.05 17.47 -7.65
N MET A 595 -1.91 16.76 -8.37
CA MET A 595 -3.29 17.20 -8.61
C MET A 595 -4.05 17.40 -7.29
N ALA A 596 -4.00 16.46 -6.36
CA ALA A 596 -4.71 16.59 -5.08
C ALA A 596 -4.18 17.76 -4.24
N LYS A 597 -2.85 17.96 -4.17
CA LYS A 597 -2.23 19.10 -3.48
C LYS A 597 -2.57 20.43 -4.15
N ILE A 598 -2.51 20.50 -5.48
CA ILE A 598 -2.87 21.69 -6.25
C ILE A 598 -4.35 21.98 -6.06
N SER A 599 -5.25 21.00 -6.20
CA SER A 599 -6.69 21.16 -5.99
C SER A 599 -7.05 21.58 -4.57
N SER A 600 -6.37 21.02 -3.55
CA SER A 600 -6.57 21.43 -2.14
C SER A 600 -6.08 22.86 -1.89
N ALA A 601 -4.91 23.21 -2.40
CA ALA A 601 -4.41 24.58 -2.33
C ALA A 601 -5.37 25.53 -3.06
N LEU A 602 -5.84 25.15 -4.26
CA LEU A 602 -6.78 25.93 -5.05
C LEU A 602 -8.09 26.17 -4.31
N TYR A 603 -8.63 25.12 -3.67
CA TYR A 603 -9.83 25.19 -2.86
C TYR A 603 -9.64 26.16 -1.70
N ASP A 604 -8.53 26.07 -0.96
CA ASP A 604 -8.23 27.03 0.11
C ASP A 604 -8.07 28.46 -0.41
N TYR A 605 -7.43 28.65 -1.57
CA TYR A 605 -7.28 29.96 -2.19
C TYR A 605 -8.61 30.55 -2.69
N GLN A 606 -9.53 29.72 -3.18
CA GLN A 606 -10.86 30.13 -3.62
C GLN A 606 -11.81 30.38 -2.43
N SER A 607 -11.90 29.44 -1.49
CA SER A 607 -12.83 29.48 -0.36
C SER A 607 -12.42 30.48 0.72
N ASN A 608 -11.12 30.59 1.03
CA ASN A 608 -10.65 31.43 2.14
C ASN A 608 -10.08 32.77 1.67
N LYS A 609 -9.44 32.81 0.49
CA LYS A 609 -8.75 34.02 -0.01
C LYS A 609 -9.45 34.68 -1.21
N LYS A 610 -10.55 34.10 -1.72
CA LYS A 610 -11.38 34.61 -2.83
C LYS A 610 -10.57 35.07 -4.06
N LEU A 611 -9.50 34.34 -4.38
CA LEU A 611 -8.69 34.66 -5.56
C LEU A 611 -9.40 34.23 -6.84
N PHE A 612 -9.35 35.08 -7.86
CA PHE A 612 -9.83 34.76 -9.20
C PHE A 612 -9.01 33.62 -9.80
N TYR A 613 -9.68 32.58 -10.27
CA TYR A 613 -9.05 31.43 -10.90
C TYR A 613 -9.82 31.04 -12.15
N VAL A 614 -9.10 30.81 -13.25
CA VAL A 614 -9.64 30.34 -14.53
C VAL A 614 -8.77 29.19 -15.02
N SER A 615 -9.38 28.03 -15.27
CA SER A 615 -8.70 26.89 -15.90
C SER A 615 -8.91 26.94 -17.41
N ILE A 616 -7.83 26.91 -18.18
CA ILE A 616 -7.87 26.95 -19.66
C ILE A 616 -7.34 25.62 -20.18
N LEU A 617 -8.18 24.91 -20.93
CA LEU A 617 -7.85 23.62 -21.53
C LEU A 617 -7.85 23.73 -23.05
N THR A 618 -6.90 23.07 -23.71
CA THR A 618 -6.81 23.09 -25.18
C THR A 618 -7.58 21.92 -25.80
N SER A 619 -8.21 22.14 -26.95
CA SER A 619 -8.91 21.11 -27.73
C SER A 619 -7.98 20.49 -28.79
N PRO A 620 -8.05 19.16 -29.05
CA PRO A 620 -8.87 18.18 -28.36
C PRO A 620 -8.39 17.96 -26.92
N THR A 621 -9.31 18.05 -25.97
CA THR A 621 -9.00 18.00 -24.55
C THR A 621 -8.79 16.56 -24.13
N THR A 622 -7.56 16.10 -24.27
CA THR A 622 -7.11 14.92 -23.55
C THR A 622 -6.53 15.45 -22.24
N GLY A 623 -7.35 15.53 -21.19
CA GLY A 623 -6.82 15.78 -19.85
C GLY A 623 -5.72 14.74 -19.58
N GLU A 624 -4.64 15.10 -18.87
CA GLU A 624 -3.44 14.26 -18.75
C GLU A 624 -3.70 12.84 -18.23
N VAL A 625 -4.79 12.63 -17.50
CA VAL A 625 -5.21 11.28 -17.07
C VAL A 625 -5.95 10.54 -18.19
N THR A 626 -6.68 11.22 -19.06
CA THR A 626 -7.41 10.64 -20.18
C THR A 626 -6.55 10.45 -21.44
N THR A 627 -5.43 11.17 -21.58
CA THR A 627 -4.40 10.94 -22.62
C THR A 627 -3.85 9.52 -22.56
N SER A 628 -3.59 8.99 -21.37
CA SER A 628 -3.07 7.63 -21.17
C SER A 628 -4.09 6.55 -21.56
N PHE A 629 -5.38 6.88 -21.49
CA PHE A 629 -6.49 5.98 -21.79
C PHE A 629 -7.28 6.41 -23.04
N GLY A 630 -6.60 6.85 -24.12
CA GLY A 630 -7.25 7.26 -25.38
C GLY A 630 -8.37 6.30 -25.81
N LYS A 631 -9.40 6.76 -26.56
CA LYS A 631 -10.66 6.03 -26.87
C LYS A 631 -10.59 4.49 -26.83
N ARG A 632 -9.62 3.91 -27.53
CA ARG A 632 -9.33 2.46 -27.56
C ARG A 632 -9.17 1.82 -26.16
N VAL A 633 -8.46 2.46 -25.24
CA VAL A 633 -8.20 1.94 -23.89
C VAL A 633 -9.46 2.01 -23.02
N ILE A 634 -10.29 3.07 -23.16
CA ILE A 634 -11.60 3.13 -22.49
C ILE A 634 -12.51 2.03 -23.03
N GLU A 635 -12.55 1.84 -24.35
CA GLU A 635 -13.37 0.81 -24.98
C GLU A 635 -12.95 -0.60 -24.56
N GLN A 636 -11.65 -0.86 -24.48
CA GLN A 636 -11.09 -2.13 -24.02
C GLN A 636 -11.32 -2.37 -22.53
N THR A 637 -11.18 -1.32 -21.70
CA THR A 637 -11.38 -1.41 -20.25
C THR A 637 -12.84 -1.62 -19.88
N LEU A 638 -13.75 -0.90 -20.54
CA LEU A 638 -15.18 -0.93 -20.22
C LEU A 638 -15.96 -1.95 -21.07
N ASN A 639 -15.29 -2.58 -22.05
CA ASN A 639 -15.86 -3.47 -23.05
C ASN A 639 -17.13 -2.88 -23.72
N LYS A 640 -17.07 -1.56 -24.00
CA LYS A 640 -18.17 -0.79 -24.58
C LYS A 640 -17.61 0.17 -25.61
N THR A 641 -18.28 0.31 -26.75
CA THR A 641 -17.93 1.32 -27.75
C THR A 641 -18.17 2.71 -27.20
N VAL A 642 -17.17 3.56 -27.31
CA VAL A 642 -17.20 4.95 -26.85
C VAL A 642 -17.71 5.80 -28.02
N PRO A 643 -18.73 6.65 -27.80
CA PRO A 643 -19.29 7.50 -28.84
C PRO A 643 -18.22 8.34 -29.55
N GLU A 644 -18.38 8.50 -30.86
CA GLU A 644 -17.51 9.34 -31.67
C GLU A 644 -17.63 10.80 -31.22
N GLY A 645 -16.50 11.50 -31.11
CA GLY A 645 -16.45 12.87 -30.56
C GLY A 645 -16.50 12.98 -29.03
N SER A 646 -16.57 11.87 -28.27
CA SER A 646 -16.62 11.88 -26.79
C SER A 646 -15.46 12.58 -26.07
N GLN A 647 -14.32 12.77 -26.76
CA GLN A 647 -13.14 13.49 -26.25
C GLN A 647 -13.01 14.90 -26.86
N SER A 648 -14.01 15.37 -27.61
CA SER A 648 -14.02 16.71 -28.19
C SER A 648 -14.48 17.73 -27.15
N ALA A 649 -13.98 18.97 -27.26
CA ALA A 649 -14.37 20.05 -26.37
C ALA A 649 -15.89 20.32 -26.44
N GLU A 650 -16.48 20.17 -27.63
CA GLU A 650 -17.92 20.32 -27.88
C GLU A 650 -18.72 19.28 -27.09
N PHE A 651 -18.32 18.01 -27.14
CA PHE A 651 -18.99 16.96 -26.39
C PHE A 651 -18.93 17.20 -24.89
N LEU A 652 -17.76 17.58 -24.37
CA LEU A 652 -17.56 17.83 -22.93
C LEU A 652 -18.32 19.08 -22.46
N PHE A 653 -18.36 20.14 -23.27
CA PHE A 653 -19.19 21.32 -23.03
C PHE A 653 -20.67 20.97 -22.96
N TYR A 654 -21.19 20.17 -23.89
CA TYR A 654 -22.60 19.70 -23.85
C TYR A 654 -22.91 18.81 -22.64
N LYS A 655 -21.88 18.22 -22.01
CA LYS A 655 -22.01 17.47 -20.75
C LYS A 655 -21.83 18.35 -19.50
N GLY A 656 -21.64 19.66 -19.67
CA GLY A 656 -21.49 20.63 -18.59
C GLY A 656 -20.13 20.58 -17.90
N LEU A 657 -19.11 20.00 -18.54
CA LEU A 657 -17.75 19.93 -17.98
C LEU A 657 -16.94 21.21 -18.19
N PHE A 658 -17.34 22.06 -19.14
CA PHE A 658 -16.69 23.34 -19.42
C PHE A 658 -17.73 24.46 -19.47
N ASP A 659 -17.35 25.65 -18.99
CA ASP A 659 -18.23 26.82 -18.97
C ASP A 659 -18.31 27.53 -20.33
N SER A 660 -17.28 27.41 -21.18
CA SER A 660 -17.24 28.02 -22.51
C SER A 660 -16.21 27.36 -23.44
N ILE A 661 -16.47 27.39 -24.75
CA ILE A 661 -15.51 27.02 -25.80
C ILE A 661 -15.10 28.30 -26.53
N VAL A 662 -13.82 28.63 -26.46
CA VAL A 662 -13.27 29.85 -27.06
C VAL A 662 -12.28 29.47 -28.16
N PRO A 663 -12.47 29.90 -29.42
CA PRO A 663 -11.46 29.74 -30.44
C PRO A 663 -10.14 30.41 -30.02
N ARG A 664 -9.00 29.85 -30.39
CA ARG A 664 -7.69 30.35 -29.90
C ARG A 664 -7.44 31.82 -30.26
N ASN A 665 -7.94 32.29 -31.41
CA ASN A 665 -7.74 33.67 -31.89
C ASN A 665 -8.29 34.74 -30.91
N PRO A 666 -9.56 34.68 -30.45
CA PRO A 666 -10.12 35.62 -29.48
C PRO A 666 -9.75 35.35 -28.01
N LEU A 667 -9.08 34.24 -27.67
CA LEU A 667 -8.84 33.82 -26.27
C LEU A 667 -8.26 34.95 -25.39
N LYS A 668 -7.29 35.70 -25.91
CA LYS A 668 -6.67 36.82 -25.18
C LYS A 668 -7.66 37.93 -24.85
N GLY A 669 -8.59 38.23 -25.76
CA GLY A 669 -9.64 39.23 -25.54
C GLY A 669 -10.64 38.76 -24.47
N VAL A 670 -11.06 37.50 -24.54
CA VAL A 670 -11.99 36.89 -23.57
C VAL A 670 -11.40 36.87 -22.16
N LEU A 671 -10.12 36.54 -22.00
CA LEU A 671 -9.46 36.56 -20.69
C LEU A 671 -9.36 37.98 -20.13
N ASN A 672 -9.13 38.98 -20.97
CA ASN A 672 -9.11 40.39 -20.56
C ASN A 672 -10.48 40.85 -20.05
N GLU A 673 -11.56 40.50 -20.76
CA GLU A 673 -12.92 40.80 -20.32
C GLU A 673 -13.27 40.09 -19.01
N LEU A 674 -12.92 38.81 -18.85
CA LEU A 674 -13.14 38.06 -17.61
C LEU A 674 -12.43 38.67 -16.40
N LEU A 675 -11.19 39.13 -16.57
CA LEU A 675 -10.44 39.84 -15.54
C LEU A 675 -11.08 41.18 -15.19
N GLN A 676 -11.50 41.97 -16.19
CA GLN A 676 -12.19 43.24 -15.97
C GLN A 676 -13.53 43.04 -15.24
N LEU A 677 -14.27 41.97 -15.56
CA LEU A 677 -15.54 41.65 -14.91
C LEU A 677 -15.34 41.28 -13.43
N HIS A 678 -14.28 40.54 -13.13
CA HIS A 678 -13.89 40.21 -11.76
C HIS A 678 -13.49 41.47 -10.96
N ASP A 679 -12.72 42.38 -11.56
CA ASP A 679 -12.32 43.64 -10.91
C ASP A 679 -13.51 44.58 -10.67
N PHE A 680 -14.58 44.49 -11.47
CA PHE A 680 -15.79 45.32 -11.33
C PHE A 680 -16.73 44.85 -10.20
N PHE A 681 -16.69 43.56 -9.83
CA PHE A 681 -17.47 42.99 -8.73
C PHE A 681 -16.54 42.32 -7.69
N PRO A 682 -15.81 43.09 -6.88
CA PRO A 682 -15.05 42.51 -5.77
C PRO A 682 -16.02 41.89 -4.77
N LEU A 683 -15.93 40.57 -4.56
CA LEU A 683 -16.74 39.81 -3.61
C LEU A 683 -16.45 40.23 -2.17
N ASN A 684 -16.98 41.35 -1.68
CA ASN A 684 -17.10 41.63 -0.25
C ASN A 684 -18.30 42.53 0.07
N HIS A 685 -19.32 41.95 0.72
CA HIS A 685 -19.89 42.51 1.95
C HIS A 685 -20.65 41.43 2.74
N LYS A 686 -20.45 41.47 4.06
CA LYS A 686 -21.16 40.70 5.09
C LYS A 686 -22.67 40.61 4.80
N SER A 687 -23.23 39.39 4.78
CA SER A 687 -24.64 39.18 5.08
C SER A 687 -24.75 38.25 6.28
N SER A 688 -25.44 38.76 7.27
CA SER A 688 -25.74 38.22 8.59
C SER A 688 -26.59 36.94 8.54
N ARG A 689 -26.44 36.12 9.60
CA ARG A 689 -27.39 35.14 10.15
C ARG A 689 -28.80 35.15 9.51
N VAL A 690 -29.22 33.99 9.01
CA VAL A 690 -30.41 33.25 9.50
C VAL A 690 -30.06 31.77 9.55
#